data_AF-A0A9X7UY09-F1
#
_entry.id   AF-A0A9X7UY09-F1
#
_cell.length_a   1.000
_cell.length_b   1.000
_cell.length_c   1.000
_cell.angle_alpha   90.00
_cell.angle_beta   90.00
_cell.angle_gamma   90.00
#
_symmetry.space_group_name_H-M   'P 1'
#
loop_
_entity.id
_entity.type
_entity.pdbx_description
1 polymer ?
#
loop_
_entity_poly.entity_id
_entity_poly.type
_entity_poly.pdbx_seq_one_letter_code
_entity_poly.pdbx_strand_id
1 'polypeptide(L)'
;MKKPRLLQGPRGLALVALLLVGAAALAFWALRSTPPATPAEPGTAAAMLAELQASREPWQANRGDLSRLIGDLREQRIASAALAPDAVYVTATDGARYWVPDISGRAAGLLLGQYADAATRLFPLALYETDAEARWYKPLVPYLPFALVLVLALVYLAVRSSGFQFQRKRSEVGFDDVIGASEAKQALRDVTAYLRDPQAYARLGARPPKGVLLTGEPGTGKTQLAKALAGEANASFIQVTGSDFSSMYFGVGIQKVKSLFRTARKQAPCIIFIDEIDGIGKRAEQQRSSDAESNRIINQFLAELDGFDGSSGVLVLGATNFPNSLDPALVREGRFDRSIAVGPPGLDDREALFRLYAGRVRAEQDLDFAQLARNTVGLTPAAIAQIVNHAALLAARAGAGTVAMGHFVDAIETCRIGEKPAGVSPMSETERKRIAVHEAGHALVAAALKVGRVEKVTILPRGQALGVTLVTPVEDKRLHLHSELRARIQMLLAGRGAEQLYFHEVSSGAGQDLQEASKIALSMVGALGMSPSGSLLSLQAVRDAHIEFDSGEAIRAADDLLRQLERDCLALLQRIRPALDAITTRLLDEETVPGEAVYAAIATLPEVPQEASVSHIVGHALHAIDRVAASALEHAEHFELSPQDNPRDDGPGMA
;
A
#
# COMPACT_ATOMS: atom_id res chain seq x y z
N MET A 1 49.68 35.22 -2.98
CA MET A 1 48.44 35.40 -3.77
C MET A 1 47.56 34.16 -3.61
N LYS A 2 46.36 34.31 -3.02
CA LYS A 2 45.41 33.20 -2.77
C LYS A 2 44.71 32.80 -4.08
N LYS A 3 44.77 31.52 -4.47
CA LYS A 3 43.97 31.00 -5.60
C LYS A 3 42.47 31.11 -5.27
N PRO A 4 41.61 31.57 -6.20
CA PRO A 4 40.18 31.75 -5.92
C PRO A 4 39.48 30.38 -5.72
N ARG A 5 38.77 30.25 -4.60
CA ARG A 5 38.03 29.04 -4.14
C ARG A 5 36.87 28.60 -5.05
N LEU A 6 36.58 29.32 -6.13
CA LEU A 6 35.46 29.04 -7.04
C LEU A 6 35.67 27.83 -7.98
N LEU A 7 36.91 27.33 -8.09
CA LEU A 7 37.27 26.27 -9.05
C LEU A 7 37.54 24.89 -8.42
N GLN A 8 37.41 24.72 -7.10
CA GLN A 8 37.63 23.43 -6.45
C GLN A 8 36.31 22.73 -6.09
N GLY A 9 36.00 21.69 -6.86
CA GLY A 9 34.85 20.80 -6.68
C GLY A 9 34.12 20.53 -8.00
N PRO A 10 33.22 19.53 -8.06
CA PRO A 10 32.44 19.20 -9.26
C PRO A 10 31.60 20.39 -9.77
N ARG A 11 31.36 21.40 -8.91
CA ARG A 11 30.71 22.68 -9.23
C ARG A 11 31.55 23.58 -10.15
N GLY A 12 32.87 23.61 -9.97
CA GLY A 12 33.78 24.41 -10.79
C GLY A 12 33.94 23.82 -12.19
N LEU A 13 34.07 22.50 -12.28
CA LEU A 13 34.20 21.78 -13.56
C LEU A 13 32.94 21.90 -14.43
N ALA A 14 31.74 21.81 -13.83
CA ALA A 14 30.49 21.97 -14.58
C ALA A 14 30.30 23.40 -15.11
N LEU A 15 30.64 24.42 -14.32
CA LEU A 15 30.56 25.83 -14.74
C LEU A 15 31.55 26.13 -15.87
N VAL A 16 32.76 25.56 -15.78
CA VAL A 16 33.79 25.68 -16.83
C VAL A 16 33.36 24.97 -18.11
N ALA A 17 32.77 23.76 -18.02
CA ALA A 17 32.26 23.06 -19.19
C ALA A 17 31.15 23.85 -19.89
N LEU A 18 30.24 24.46 -19.12
CA LEU A 18 29.12 25.24 -19.65
C LEU A 18 29.59 26.56 -20.30
N LEU A 19 30.61 27.21 -19.71
CA LEU A 19 31.28 28.37 -20.30
C LEU A 19 32.06 28.00 -21.58
N LEU A 20 32.73 26.83 -21.61
CA LEU A 20 33.46 26.34 -22.79
C LEU A 20 32.51 26.02 -23.95
N VAL A 21 31.35 25.42 -23.67
CA VAL A 21 30.33 25.14 -24.70
C VAL A 21 29.73 26.45 -25.23
N GLY A 22 29.45 27.43 -24.36
CA GLY A 22 29.00 28.76 -24.77
C GLY A 22 30.04 29.51 -25.61
N ALA A 23 31.32 29.43 -25.23
CA ALA A 23 32.42 30.01 -26.00
C ALA A 23 32.62 29.33 -27.36
N ALA A 24 32.48 28.01 -27.44
CA ALA A 24 32.54 27.27 -28.70
C ALA A 24 31.40 27.64 -29.66
N ALA A 25 30.19 27.87 -29.13
CA ALA A 25 29.05 28.34 -29.92
C ALA A 25 29.27 29.77 -30.46
N LEU A 26 29.84 30.67 -29.64
CA LEU A 26 30.22 32.03 -30.06
C LEU A 26 31.33 32.02 -31.12
N ALA A 27 32.35 31.17 -30.95
CA ALA A 27 33.42 31.02 -31.93
C ALA A 27 32.89 30.49 -33.28
N PHE A 28 32.01 29.48 -33.26
CA PHE A 28 31.36 28.95 -34.46
C PHE A 28 30.54 30.01 -35.21
N TRP A 29 29.88 30.91 -34.47
CA TRP A 29 29.14 32.02 -35.05
C TRP A 29 30.05 33.08 -35.67
N ALA A 30 31.13 33.47 -34.97
CA ALA A 30 32.10 34.44 -35.47
C ALA A 30 32.86 33.99 -36.73
N LEU A 31 32.97 32.67 -36.95
CA LEU A 31 33.63 32.07 -38.12
C LEU A 31 32.73 31.97 -39.37
N ARG A 32 31.43 32.29 -39.28
CA ARG A 32 30.51 32.32 -40.43
C ARG A 32 30.32 33.75 -40.97
N SER A 33 31.38 34.33 -41.52
CA SER A 33 31.25 35.51 -42.39
C SER A 33 30.75 35.05 -43.76
N THR A 34 29.59 35.53 -44.21
CA THR A 34 29.14 35.37 -45.60
C THR A 34 30.14 36.06 -46.54
N PRO A 35 30.72 35.39 -47.55
CA PRO A 35 31.61 36.07 -48.49
C PRO A 35 30.81 37.09 -49.33
N PRO A 36 31.39 38.25 -49.67
CA PRO A 36 30.76 39.22 -50.56
C PRO A 36 30.60 38.63 -51.97
N ALA A 37 29.42 38.78 -52.58
CA ALA A 37 29.15 38.34 -53.93
C ALA A 37 29.90 39.22 -54.95
N THR A 38 30.78 38.62 -55.75
CA THR A 38 31.38 39.29 -56.93
C THR A 38 30.30 39.51 -58.00
N PRO A 39 30.15 40.71 -58.57
CA PRO A 39 29.17 40.95 -59.64
C PRO A 39 29.53 40.14 -60.89
N ALA A 40 28.58 39.37 -61.41
CA ALA A 40 28.75 38.53 -62.60
C ALA A 40 28.70 39.37 -63.89
N GLU A 41 29.48 39.01 -64.91
CA GLU A 41 29.48 39.69 -66.21
C GLU A 41 28.14 39.52 -66.96
N PRO A 42 27.64 40.58 -67.63
CA PRO A 42 26.36 40.56 -68.35
C PRO A 42 26.38 39.54 -69.50
N GLY A 43 25.32 38.73 -69.61
CA GLY A 43 25.19 37.66 -70.60
C GLY A 43 25.54 36.26 -70.07
N THR A 44 25.97 36.12 -68.81
CA THR A 44 26.20 34.82 -68.16
C THR A 44 24.96 34.31 -67.41
N ALA A 45 24.89 32.99 -67.20
CA ALA A 45 23.80 32.38 -66.41
C ALA A 45 23.75 32.93 -64.96
N ALA A 46 24.91 33.31 -64.41
CA ALA A 46 25.02 33.90 -63.08
C ALA A 46 24.44 35.32 -63.00
N ALA A 47 24.64 36.15 -64.04
CA ALA A 47 24.03 37.48 -64.11
C ALA A 47 22.50 37.39 -64.25
N MET A 48 22.00 36.48 -65.10
CA MET A 48 20.56 36.22 -65.21
C MET A 48 19.96 35.74 -63.88
N LEU A 49 20.66 34.87 -63.15
CA LEU A 49 20.19 34.36 -61.87
C LEU A 49 20.17 35.44 -60.78
N ALA A 50 21.18 36.32 -60.76
CA ALA A 50 21.19 37.48 -59.87
C ALA A 50 20.05 38.46 -60.20
N GLU A 51 19.77 38.71 -61.49
CA GLU A 51 18.63 39.54 -61.90
C GLU A 51 17.28 38.91 -61.54
N LEU A 52 17.11 37.59 -61.73
CA LEU A 52 15.90 36.86 -61.32
C LEU A 52 15.71 36.82 -59.79
N GLN A 53 16.81 36.79 -59.02
CA GLN A 53 16.77 36.95 -57.56
C GLN A 53 16.36 38.37 -57.15
N ALA A 54 16.76 39.39 -57.92
CA ALA A 54 16.41 40.78 -57.65
C ALA A 54 14.97 41.14 -58.06
N SER A 55 14.50 40.76 -59.26
CA SER A 55 13.11 40.95 -59.70
C SER A 55 12.72 40.03 -60.86
N ARG A 56 11.50 39.46 -60.81
CA ARG A 56 10.97 38.56 -61.86
C ARG A 56 10.12 39.28 -62.91
N GLU A 57 9.74 40.53 -62.65
CA GLU A 57 8.83 41.32 -63.48
C GLU A 57 9.23 41.41 -64.97
N PRO A 58 10.53 41.58 -65.33
CA PRO A 58 10.92 41.74 -66.73
C PRO A 58 10.63 40.51 -67.61
N TRP A 59 10.69 39.31 -67.02
CA TRP A 59 10.34 38.08 -67.74
C TRP A 59 8.85 37.77 -67.63
N GLN A 60 8.23 38.04 -66.47
CA GLN A 60 6.79 37.78 -66.26
C GLN A 60 5.89 38.66 -67.14
N ALA A 61 6.37 39.83 -67.56
CA ALA A 61 5.65 40.74 -68.47
C ALA A 61 5.27 40.11 -69.82
N ASN A 62 6.08 39.16 -70.33
CA ASN A 62 5.80 38.47 -71.59
C ASN A 62 5.68 36.97 -71.36
N ARG A 63 4.48 36.42 -71.54
CA ARG A 63 4.24 34.97 -71.48
C ARG A 63 4.53 34.34 -72.84
N GLY A 64 5.38 33.32 -72.85
CA GLY A 64 5.62 32.45 -74.01
C GLY A 64 4.96 31.08 -73.83
N ASP A 65 4.71 30.40 -74.94
CA ASP A 65 4.25 29.01 -74.97
C ASP A 65 5.37 28.07 -75.43
N LEU A 66 5.19 26.76 -75.23
CA LEU A 66 6.18 25.74 -75.58
C LEU A 66 6.58 25.79 -77.07
N SER A 67 5.65 26.13 -77.97
CA SER A 67 5.92 26.29 -79.40
C SER A 67 6.94 27.40 -79.69
N ARG A 68 6.89 28.51 -78.94
CA ARG A 68 7.85 29.61 -79.07
C ARG A 68 9.22 29.19 -78.57
N LEU A 69 9.28 28.49 -77.43
CA LEU A 69 10.52 27.93 -76.91
C LEU A 69 11.18 26.98 -77.91
N ILE A 70 10.42 26.06 -78.50
CA ILE A 70 10.94 25.10 -79.49
C ILE A 70 11.40 25.82 -80.77
N GLY A 71 10.70 26.87 -81.21
CA GLY A 71 11.11 27.71 -82.33
C GLY A 71 12.44 28.40 -82.09
N ASP A 72 12.56 29.12 -80.97
CA ASP A 72 13.79 29.84 -80.59
C ASP A 72 14.97 28.88 -80.37
N LEU A 73 14.70 27.67 -79.87
CA LEU A 73 15.69 26.60 -79.73
C LEU A 73 16.20 26.08 -81.08
N ARG A 74 15.29 25.83 -82.04
CA ARG A 74 15.66 25.37 -83.40
C ARG A 74 16.43 26.42 -84.18
N GLU A 75 16.10 27.69 -83.99
CA GLU A 75 16.73 28.83 -84.67
C GLU A 75 17.95 29.40 -83.92
N GLN A 76 18.35 28.78 -82.79
CA GLN A 76 19.47 29.22 -81.94
C GLN A 76 19.37 30.69 -81.46
N ARG A 77 18.17 31.15 -81.13
CA ARG A 77 17.90 32.53 -80.68
C ARG A 77 17.90 32.71 -79.16
N ILE A 78 18.30 31.70 -78.38
CA ILE A 78 18.31 31.78 -76.91
C ILE A 78 19.69 32.25 -76.42
N ALA A 79 19.73 33.37 -75.70
CA ALA A 79 20.95 33.91 -75.10
C ALA A 79 21.23 33.32 -73.72
N SER A 80 20.21 33.10 -72.90
CA SER A 80 20.31 32.43 -71.59
C SER A 80 18.94 31.93 -71.13
N ALA A 81 18.92 30.88 -70.32
CA ALA A 81 17.69 30.41 -69.69
C ALA A 81 17.90 30.01 -68.22
N ALA A 82 16.87 30.16 -67.41
CA ALA A 82 16.83 29.70 -66.02
C ALA A 82 15.63 28.79 -65.80
N LEU A 83 15.88 27.61 -65.24
CA LEU A 83 14.86 26.63 -64.89
C LEU A 83 14.43 26.85 -63.44
N ALA A 84 13.15 27.12 -63.23
CA ALA A 84 12.51 27.12 -61.93
C ALA A 84 11.56 25.91 -61.81
N PRO A 85 11.17 25.49 -60.59
CA PRO A 85 10.25 24.36 -60.40
C PRO A 85 8.89 24.51 -61.09
N ASP A 86 8.46 25.75 -61.34
CA ASP A 86 7.14 26.11 -61.86
C ASP A 86 7.18 26.75 -63.27
N ALA A 87 8.35 27.17 -63.75
CA ALA A 87 8.52 27.91 -65.00
C ALA A 87 9.94 27.84 -65.58
N VAL A 88 10.04 28.07 -66.88
CA VAL A 88 11.30 28.30 -67.58
C VAL A 88 11.38 29.76 -67.99
N TYR A 89 12.38 30.48 -67.50
CA TYR A 89 12.66 31.87 -67.87
C TYR A 89 13.68 31.90 -68.99
N VAL A 90 13.43 32.67 -70.05
CA VAL A 90 14.27 32.72 -71.25
C VAL A 90 14.57 34.16 -71.63
N THR A 91 15.83 34.42 -71.97
CA THR A 91 16.29 35.65 -72.60
C THR A 91 16.80 35.31 -73.99
N ALA A 92 16.22 35.89 -75.03
CA ALA A 92 16.62 35.69 -76.41
C ALA A 92 17.81 36.59 -76.80
N THR A 93 18.48 36.27 -77.91
CA THR A 93 19.65 36.99 -78.44
C THR A 93 19.33 38.40 -78.94
N ASP A 94 18.07 38.67 -79.27
CA ASP A 94 17.54 40.01 -79.59
C ASP A 94 17.21 40.86 -78.35
N GLY A 95 17.39 40.30 -77.15
CA GLY A 95 17.09 40.93 -75.86
C GLY A 95 15.66 40.71 -75.36
N ALA A 96 14.80 40.01 -76.10
CA ALA A 96 13.45 39.70 -75.65
C ALA A 96 13.47 38.75 -74.44
N ARG A 97 12.74 39.11 -73.38
CA ARG A 97 12.61 38.32 -72.15
C ARG A 97 11.20 37.77 -72.07
N TYR A 98 11.06 36.47 -71.85
CA TYR A 98 9.77 35.83 -71.65
C TYR A 98 9.89 34.63 -70.69
N TRP A 99 8.76 34.18 -70.18
CA TRP A 99 8.69 32.97 -69.37
C TRP A 99 7.69 31.98 -69.95
N VAL A 100 7.97 30.69 -69.79
CA VAL A 100 7.10 29.59 -70.20
C VAL A 100 6.70 28.83 -68.93
N PRO A 101 5.40 28.73 -68.59
CA PRO A 101 4.95 27.95 -67.44
C PRO A 101 5.25 26.46 -67.64
N ASP A 102 5.85 25.80 -66.65
CA ASP A 102 6.26 24.40 -66.73
C ASP A 102 5.92 23.59 -65.47
N ILE A 103 4.63 23.55 -65.14
CA ILE A 103 4.09 22.79 -63.99
C ILE A 103 4.37 21.28 -64.12
N SER A 104 4.53 20.78 -65.35
CA SER A 104 4.74 19.36 -65.65
C SER A 104 6.22 18.95 -65.81
N GLY A 105 7.16 19.89 -65.77
CA GLY A 105 8.59 19.64 -66.03
C GLY A 105 8.93 19.26 -67.48
N ARG A 106 8.01 19.48 -68.44
CA ARG A 106 8.18 19.11 -69.85
C ARG A 106 9.08 20.08 -70.60
N ALA A 107 8.98 21.39 -70.31
CA ALA A 107 9.82 22.41 -70.95
C ALA A 107 11.26 22.32 -70.42
N ALA A 108 11.44 22.15 -69.11
CA ALA A 108 12.71 21.89 -68.46
C ALA A 108 13.33 20.58 -68.96
N GLY A 109 12.52 19.51 -69.09
CA GLY A 109 12.96 18.24 -69.66
C GLY A 109 13.42 18.35 -71.12
N LEU A 110 12.72 19.10 -71.96
CA LEU A 110 13.13 19.37 -73.35
C LEU A 110 14.46 20.12 -73.43
N LEU A 111 14.63 21.15 -72.58
CA LEU A 111 15.89 21.90 -72.51
C LEU A 111 17.04 21.00 -72.04
N LEU A 112 16.86 20.28 -70.93
CA LEU A 112 17.89 19.38 -70.41
C LEU A 112 18.23 18.25 -71.39
N GLY A 113 17.24 17.71 -72.11
CA GLY A 113 17.46 16.69 -73.15
C GLY A 113 18.33 17.21 -74.30
N GLN A 114 18.12 18.43 -74.76
CA GLN A 114 19.00 19.04 -75.78
C GLN A 114 20.42 19.29 -75.29
N TYR A 115 20.62 19.64 -74.02
CA TYR A 115 21.96 19.73 -73.44
C TYR A 115 22.63 18.36 -73.26
N ALA A 116 21.85 17.29 -73.12
CA ALA A 116 22.38 15.93 -73.06
C ALA A 116 22.83 15.42 -74.44
N ASP A 117 22.11 15.78 -75.51
CA ASP A 117 22.41 15.34 -76.89
C ASP A 117 23.44 16.22 -77.63
N ALA A 118 23.66 17.47 -77.20
CA ALA A 118 24.58 18.40 -77.86
C ALA A 118 26.01 18.32 -77.28
N ALA A 119 27.00 18.03 -78.15
CA ALA A 119 28.43 17.96 -77.78
C ALA A 119 29.09 19.33 -77.47
N THR A 120 28.36 20.44 -77.63
CA THR A 120 28.78 21.81 -77.30
C THR A 120 27.64 22.54 -76.57
N ARG A 121 27.96 23.33 -75.53
CA ARG A 121 26.96 24.15 -74.81
C ARG A 121 26.37 25.19 -75.76
N LEU A 122 25.06 25.13 -75.99
CA LEU A 122 24.34 26.04 -76.90
C LEU A 122 24.20 27.45 -76.29
N PHE A 123 23.86 27.54 -75.00
CA PHE A 123 23.75 28.80 -74.25
C PHE A 123 24.05 28.57 -72.74
N PRO A 124 24.05 29.60 -71.88
CA PRO A 124 24.15 29.44 -70.44
C PRO A 124 22.79 29.08 -69.82
N LEU A 125 22.73 27.97 -69.08
CA LEU A 125 21.54 27.48 -68.36
C LEU A 125 21.79 27.53 -66.85
N ALA A 126 20.86 28.11 -66.07
CA ALA A 126 20.91 28.15 -64.60
C ALA A 126 19.72 27.45 -63.95
N LEU A 127 19.91 26.93 -62.74
CA LEU A 127 18.82 26.42 -61.89
C LEU A 127 18.46 27.50 -60.87
N TYR A 128 17.21 27.94 -60.87
CA TYR A 128 16.69 28.96 -59.96
C TYR A 128 15.73 28.30 -58.97
N GLU A 129 16.13 28.23 -57.70
CA GLU A 129 15.23 27.81 -56.63
C GLU A 129 14.28 28.97 -56.27
N THR A 130 12.98 28.74 -56.38
CA THR A 130 11.97 29.71 -55.93
C THR A 130 11.89 29.70 -54.41
N ASP A 131 11.96 30.87 -53.76
CA ASP A 131 11.89 31.09 -52.30
C ASP A 131 10.55 30.69 -51.62
N ALA A 132 9.81 29.74 -52.18
CA ALA A 132 8.47 29.35 -51.72
C ALA A 132 8.45 28.58 -50.37
N GLU A 133 9.59 28.34 -49.71
CA GLU A 133 9.64 27.85 -48.32
C GLU A 133 10.79 28.45 -47.51
N ALA A 134 10.76 29.76 -47.25
CA ALA A 134 11.52 30.36 -46.15
C ALA A 134 10.95 29.89 -44.79
N ARG A 135 11.23 28.64 -44.44
CA ARG A 135 10.80 27.97 -43.20
C ARG A 135 11.13 28.84 -41.99
N TRP A 136 10.08 29.29 -41.29
CA TRP A 136 10.10 30.16 -40.10
C TRP A 136 11.07 29.71 -38.98
N TYR A 137 11.46 28.43 -38.97
CA TYR A 137 12.41 27.88 -38.00
C TYR A 137 13.88 28.13 -38.35
N LYS A 138 14.25 28.42 -39.61
CA LYS A 138 15.64 28.70 -40.03
C LYS A 138 16.33 29.80 -39.20
N PRO A 139 15.71 30.94 -38.86
CA PRO A 139 16.32 31.93 -37.97
C PRO A 139 16.46 31.48 -36.51
N LEU A 140 15.73 30.43 -36.08
CA LEU A 140 15.75 29.91 -34.71
C LEU A 140 16.78 28.78 -34.49
N VAL A 141 17.16 28.05 -35.54
CA VAL A 141 18.19 26.99 -35.50
C VAL A 141 19.50 27.41 -34.82
N PRO A 142 20.04 28.64 -35.01
CA PRO A 142 21.28 29.06 -34.34
C PRO A 142 21.17 29.14 -32.81
N TYR A 143 19.96 29.34 -32.28
CA TYR A 143 19.71 29.51 -30.84
C TYR A 143 19.36 28.20 -30.12
N LEU A 144 19.14 27.11 -30.87
CA LEU A 144 18.86 25.78 -30.34
C LEU A 144 19.89 25.29 -29.29
N PRO A 145 21.22 25.47 -29.45
CA PRO A 145 22.18 25.07 -28.42
C PRO A 145 22.03 25.89 -27.12
N PHE A 146 21.70 27.19 -27.20
CA PHE A 146 21.46 28.02 -26.02
C PHE A 146 20.19 27.60 -25.29
N ALA A 147 19.12 27.31 -26.02
CA ALA A 147 17.87 26.82 -25.45
C ALA A 147 18.06 25.47 -24.74
N LEU A 148 18.84 24.55 -25.31
CA LEU A 148 19.15 23.26 -24.70
C LEU A 148 19.92 23.41 -23.38
N VAL A 149 20.94 24.27 -23.37
CA VAL A 149 21.74 24.56 -22.16
C VAL A 149 20.90 25.21 -21.07
N LEU A 150 20.01 26.14 -21.43
CA LEU A 150 19.09 26.79 -20.49
C LEU A 150 18.11 25.77 -19.88
N VAL A 151 17.54 24.89 -20.68
CA VAL A 151 16.63 23.83 -20.21
C VAL A 151 17.37 22.86 -19.28
N LEU A 152 18.58 22.42 -19.62
CA LEU A 152 19.41 21.59 -18.75
C LEU A 152 19.75 22.28 -17.43
N ALA A 153 20.04 23.59 -17.46
CA ALA A 153 20.31 24.37 -16.26
C ALA A 153 19.07 24.53 -15.37
N LEU A 154 17.89 24.75 -15.96
CA LEU A 154 16.61 24.82 -15.25
C LEU A 154 16.23 23.47 -14.63
N VAL A 155 16.40 22.36 -15.36
CA VAL A 155 16.18 21.01 -14.84
C VAL A 155 17.14 20.71 -13.69
N TYR A 156 18.43 21.07 -13.81
CA TYR A 156 19.41 20.91 -12.74
C TYR A 156 19.04 21.73 -11.49
N LEU A 157 18.57 22.98 -11.66
CA LEU A 157 18.11 23.81 -10.54
C LEU A 157 16.86 23.22 -9.87
N ALA A 158 15.89 22.75 -10.65
CA ALA A 158 14.65 22.15 -10.16
C ALA A 158 14.89 20.85 -9.38
N VAL A 159 15.79 19.98 -9.87
CA VAL A 159 16.15 18.73 -9.15
C VAL A 159 16.85 19.04 -7.82
N ARG A 160 17.62 20.14 -7.74
CA ARG A 160 18.36 20.52 -6.54
C ARG A 160 17.52 21.31 -5.52
N SER A 161 16.55 22.11 -5.96
CA SER A 161 15.69 22.90 -5.06
C SER A 161 14.65 22.04 -4.32
N SER A 162 14.41 20.81 -4.79
CA SER A 162 13.61 19.76 -4.11
C SER A 162 14.27 19.21 -2.83
N GLY A 163 14.89 20.07 -2.03
CA GLY A 163 15.26 19.73 -0.66
C GLY A 163 14.00 19.68 0.19
N PHE A 164 13.57 18.47 0.58
CA PHE A 164 12.44 18.27 1.49
C PHE A 164 12.63 19.10 2.76
N GLN A 165 11.77 20.10 2.96
CA GLN A 165 11.70 20.86 4.21
C GLN A 165 10.94 20.04 5.24
N PHE A 166 11.65 19.44 6.19
CA PHE A 166 11.03 18.80 7.33
C PHE A 166 10.41 19.88 8.23
N GLN A 167 9.09 19.92 8.29
CA GLN A 167 8.35 20.86 9.14
C GLN A 167 8.58 20.55 10.61
N ARG A 168 9.02 21.57 11.36
CA ARG A 168 9.03 21.57 12.82
C ARG A 168 7.59 21.60 13.33
N LYS A 169 7.10 20.51 13.91
CA LYS A 169 5.95 20.54 14.81
C LYS A 169 6.39 19.91 16.13
N ARG A 170 6.32 20.68 17.22
CA ARG A 170 6.32 20.06 18.55
C ARG A 170 5.00 19.30 18.66
N SER A 171 5.06 18.03 19.05
CA SER A 171 3.85 17.29 19.37
C SER A 171 3.29 17.85 20.67
N GLU A 172 2.04 18.29 20.66
CA GLU A 172 1.29 18.64 21.88
C GLU A 172 0.63 17.39 22.51
N VAL A 173 0.68 16.24 21.82
CA VAL A 173 0.07 14.98 22.25
C VAL A 173 1.02 14.24 23.18
N GLY A 174 0.54 13.81 24.35
CA GLY A 174 1.26 12.98 25.33
C GLY A 174 0.75 11.54 25.39
N PHE A 175 1.30 10.72 26.30
CA PHE A 175 0.84 9.34 26.46
C PHE A 175 -0.57 9.23 27.05
N ASP A 176 -1.03 10.26 27.76
CA ASP A 176 -2.38 10.30 28.35
C ASP A 176 -3.47 10.50 27.29
N ASP A 177 -3.12 11.09 26.14
CA ASP A 177 -4.06 11.31 25.03
C ASP A 177 -4.28 10.07 24.15
N VAL A 178 -3.41 9.06 24.27
CA VAL A 178 -3.52 7.80 23.54
C VAL A 178 -4.28 6.82 24.41
N ILE A 179 -5.41 6.27 23.97
CA ILE A 179 -6.15 5.28 24.78
C ILE A 179 -5.64 3.87 24.44
N GLY A 180 -5.49 3.02 25.46
CA GLY A 180 -4.98 1.65 25.34
C GLY A 180 -3.47 1.54 25.12
N ALA A 181 -3.03 0.39 24.58
CA ALA A 181 -1.63 0.06 24.33
C ALA A 181 -0.72 0.23 25.57
N SER A 182 -1.22 -0.15 26.76
CA SER A 182 -0.52 0.01 28.05
C SER A 182 0.88 -0.60 28.05
N GLU A 183 1.01 -1.83 27.55
CA GLU A 183 2.28 -2.55 27.39
C GLU A 183 3.26 -1.77 26.51
N ALA A 184 2.80 -1.27 25.36
CA ALA A 184 3.62 -0.50 24.43
C ALA A 184 4.03 0.86 25.03
N LYS A 185 3.12 1.55 25.72
CA LYS A 185 3.45 2.80 26.44
C LYS A 185 4.50 2.56 27.52
N GLN A 186 4.38 1.48 28.29
CA GLN A 186 5.35 1.17 29.33
C GLN A 186 6.73 0.88 28.73
N ALA A 187 6.81 0.10 27.66
CA ALA A 187 8.07 -0.14 26.94
C ALA A 187 8.67 1.14 26.35
N LEU A 188 7.83 2.09 25.92
CA LEU A 188 8.27 3.39 25.40
C LEU A 188 8.64 4.40 26.49
N ARG A 189 8.16 4.25 27.73
CA ARG A 189 8.57 5.10 28.87
C ARG A 189 10.05 4.94 29.16
N ASP A 190 10.58 3.72 29.06
CA ASP A 190 12.03 3.47 29.16
C ASP A 190 12.79 4.31 28.13
N VAL A 191 12.35 4.26 26.87
CA VAL A 191 12.95 5.00 25.75
C VAL A 191 12.85 6.51 25.95
N THR A 192 11.73 6.98 26.50
CA THR A 192 11.50 8.39 26.82
C THR A 192 12.49 8.90 27.85
N ALA A 193 12.77 8.11 28.89
CA ALA A 193 13.70 8.49 29.95
C ALA A 193 15.13 8.70 29.39
N TYR A 194 15.56 7.85 28.44
CA TYR A 194 16.83 8.05 27.73
C TYR A 194 16.88 9.35 26.94
N LEU A 195 15.78 9.72 26.26
CA LEU A 195 15.73 10.95 25.45
C LEU A 195 15.70 12.22 26.31
N ARG A 196 15.09 12.17 27.50
CA ARG A 196 15.03 13.30 28.44
C ARG A 196 16.37 13.55 29.15
N ASP A 197 17.04 12.50 29.61
CA ASP A 197 18.36 12.63 30.27
C ASP A 197 19.38 11.61 29.73
N PRO A 198 19.94 11.83 28.52
CA PRO A 198 20.94 10.93 27.95
C PRO A 198 22.20 10.80 28.80
N GLN A 199 22.55 11.84 29.58
CA GLN A 199 23.78 11.87 30.37
C GLN A 199 23.71 10.96 31.60
N ALA A 200 22.58 10.93 32.29
CA ALA A 200 22.40 10.05 33.45
C ALA A 200 22.61 8.57 33.07
N TYR A 201 22.04 8.14 31.95
CA TYR A 201 22.21 6.78 31.44
C TYR A 201 23.62 6.51 30.91
N ALA A 202 24.23 7.47 30.21
CA ALA A 202 25.61 7.35 29.73
C ALA A 202 26.62 7.17 30.88
N ARG A 203 26.40 7.84 32.03
CA ARG A 203 27.23 7.68 33.24
C ARG A 203 27.19 6.26 33.81
N LEU A 204 26.07 5.56 33.63
CA LEU A 204 25.88 4.17 34.04
C LEU A 204 26.37 3.17 32.98
N GLY A 205 26.88 3.65 31.84
CA GLY A 205 27.30 2.81 30.71
C GLY A 205 26.15 2.25 29.88
N ALA A 206 24.91 2.66 30.16
CA ALA A 206 23.74 2.25 29.38
C ALA A 206 23.73 2.96 28.02
N ARG A 207 23.59 2.18 26.95
CA ARG A 207 23.50 2.69 25.59
C ARG A 207 22.02 2.86 25.22
N PRO A 208 21.59 4.03 24.75
CA PRO A 208 20.21 4.21 24.30
C PRO A 208 19.94 3.35 23.06
N PRO A 209 18.72 2.83 22.90
CA PRO A 209 18.33 2.11 21.69
C PRO A 209 18.39 3.06 20.49
N LYS A 210 18.99 2.61 19.39
CA LYS A 210 19.06 3.42 18.16
C LYS A 210 17.74 3.40 17.39
N GLY A 211 17.02 2.27 17.48
CA GLY A 211 15.85 2.01 16.68
C GLY A 211 14.81 1.19 17.44
N VAL A 212 13.56 1.65 17.42
CA VAL A 212 12.42 0.90 17.96
C VAL A 212 11.46 0.58 16.82
N LEU A 213 11.00 -0.65 16.73
CA LEU A 213 10.02 -1.11 15.74
C LEU A 213 8.66 -1.30 16.43
N LEU A 214 7.65 -0.57 15.99
CA LEU A 214 6.26 -0.75 16.37
C LEU A 214 5.60 -1.73 15.38
N THR A 215 5.18 -2.88 15.87
CA THR A 215 4.52 -3.92 15.07
C THR A 215 3.06 -4.04 15.46
N GLY A 216 2.18 -4.40 14.53
CA GLY A 216 0.77 -4.64 14.84
C GLY A 216 -0.15 -4.28 13.69
N GLU A 217 -1.43 -4.59 13.82
CA GLU A 217 -2.44 -4.39 12.76
C GLU A 217 -2.60 -2.91 12.37
N PRO A 218 -3.05 -2.63 11.13
CA PRO A 218 -3.35 -1.27 10.71
C PRO A 218 -4.44 -0.66 11.61
N GLY A 219 -4.29 0.61 11.96
CA GLY A 219 -5.29 1.33 12.76
C GLY A 219 -5.20 1.14 14.28
N THR A 220 -4.22 0.40 14.81
CA THR A 220 -3.97 0.25 16.27
C THR A 220 -3.38 1.50 16.95
N GLY A 221 -3.13 2.57 16.20
CA GLY A 221 -2.64 3.84 16.76
C GLY A 221 -1.12 3.98 16.81
N LYS A 222 -0.34 3.17 16.07
CA LYS A 222 1.13 3.26 15.98
C LYS A 222 1.64 4.69 15.73
N THR A 223 1.06 5.39 14.77
CA THR A 223 1.41 6.78 14.42
C THR A 223 1.05 7.77 15.53
N GLN A 224 -0.04 7.54 16.28
CA GLN A 224 -0.41 8.38 17.43
C GLN A 224 0.53 8.13 18.61
N LEU A 225 0.89 6.87 18.87
CA LEU A 225 1.85 6.49 19.90
C LEU A 225 3.25 7.09 19.63
N ALA A 226 3.67 7.13 18.38
CA ALA A 226 4.90 7.81 17.95
C ALA A 226 4.90 9.31 18.23
N LYS A 227 3.77 9.99 17.96
CA LYS A 227 3.57 11.41 18.28
C LYS A 227 3.56 11.65 19.78
N ALA A 228 2.90 10.78 20.54
CA ALA A 228 2.87 10.82 21.99
C ALA A 228 4.26 10.69 22.62
N LEU A 229 5.08 9.76 22.11
CA LEU A 229 6.47 9.60 22.52
C LEU A 229 7.29 10.88 22.31
N ALA A 230 7.10 11.57 21.18
CA ALA A 230 7.80 12.81 20.89
C ALA A 230 7.37 13.97 21.81
N GLY A 231 6.08 14.05 22.13
CA GLY A 231 5.54 15.03 23.09
C GLY A 231 6.07 14.77 24.49
N GLU A 232 6.03 13.51 24.94
CA GLU A 232 6.55 13.09 26.24
C GLU A 232 8.06 13.37 26.35
N ALA A 233 8.85 13.04 25.33
CA ALA A 233 10.30 13.29 25.33
C ALA A 233 10.67 14.77 25.11
N ASN A 234 9.70 15.66 24.80
CA ASN A 234 9.94 17.03 24.34
C ASN A 234 10.96 17.10 23.18
N ALA A 235 10.91 16.11 22.29
CA ALA A 235 11.83 15.93 21.18
C ALA A 235 11.24 16.47 19.87
N SER A 236 12.10 16.85 18.92
CA SER A 236 11.67 17.15 17.55
C SER A 236 11.09 15.89 16.90
N PHE A 237 10.03 16.02 16.10
CA PHE A 237 9.39 14.89 15.43
C PHE A 237 9.47 15.04 13.91
N ILE A 238 10.10 14.08 13.24
CA ILE A 238 10.17 14.00 11.78
C ILE A 238 9.40 12.77 11.33
N GLN A 239 8.28 12.96 10.63
CA GLN A 239 7.48 11.88 10.06
C GLN A 239 7.78 11.72 8.57
N VAL A 240 8.06 10.48 8.16
CA VAL A 240 8.23 10.04 6.76
C VAL A 240 7.52 8.71 6.55
N THR A 241 7.19 8.38 5.31
CA THR A 241 6.62 7.08 4.92
C THR A 241 7.69 6.27 4.19
N GLY A 242 7.69 4.94 4.30
CA GLY A 242 8.66 4.08 3.59
C GLY A 242 8.61 4.25 2.07
N SER A 243 7.41 4.49 1.52
CA SER A 243 7.24 4.78 0.08
C SER A 243 7.91 6.08 -0.38
N ASP A 244 8.15 7.05 0.51
CA ASP A 244 8.75 8.35 0.18
C ASP A 244 10.20 8.23 -0.32
N PHE A 245 10.87 7.12 -0.02
CA PHE A 245 12.25 6.88 -0.47
C PHE A 245 12.32 6.26 -1.86
N SER A 246 11.23 5.66 -2.34
CA SER A 246 11.12 5.19 -3.72
C SER A 246 10.97 6.39 -4.67
N SER A 247 11.65 6.35 -5.82
CA SER A 247 11.54 7.38 -6.86
C SER A 247 11.80 6.77 -8.23
N MET A 248 11.23 7.37 -9.28
CA MET A 248 11.55 7.02 -10.67
C MET A 248 12.98 7.43 -11.07
N TYR A 249 13.64 8.28 -10.26
CA TYR A 249 14.96 8.82 -10.56
C TYR A 249 16.04 8.17 -9.70
N PHE A 250 16.99 7.54 -10.40
CA PHE A 250 18.10 6.81 -9.81
C PHE A 250 18.89 7.64 -8.78
N GLY A 251 18.98 7.13 -7.56
CA GLY A 251 19.84 7.68 -6.50
C GLY A 251 19.24 8.86 -5.74
N VAL A 252 18.02 9.31 -6.09
CA VAL A 252 17.27 10.29 -5.30
C VAL A 252 16.93 9.73 -3.91
N GLY A 253 16.57 8.45 -3.83
CA GLY A 253 16.29 7.76 -2.55
C GLY A 253 17.47 7.80 -1.57
N ILE A 254 18.69 7.56 -2.06
CA ILE A 254 19.93 7.62 -1.25
C ILE A 254 20.15 9.03 -0.70
N GLN A 255 19.92 10.06 -1.52
CA GLN A 255 20.06 11.46 -1.07
C GLN A 255 19.00 11.83 -0.03
N LYS A 256 17.76 11.35 -0.19
CA LYS A 256 16.69 11.54 0.80
C LYS A 256 17.06 10.95 2.15
N VAL A 257 17.56 9.70 2.18
CA VAL A 257 18.04 9.05 3.42
C VAL A 257 19.14 9.89 4.09
N LYS A 258 20.18 10.29 3.35
CA LYS A 258 21.26 11.14 3.90
C LYS A 258 20.75 12.48 4.42
N SER A 259 19.83 13.11 3.70
CA SER A 259 19.25 14.39 4.10
C SER A 259 18.40 14.28 5.36
N LEU A 260 17.63 13.19 5.49
CA LEU A 260 16.81 12.88 6.67
C LEU A 260 17.68 12.78 7.92
N PHE A 261 18.68 11.90 7.92
CA PHE A 261 19.58 11.73 9.07
C PHE A 261 20.42 12.97 9.36
N ARG A 262 20.82 13.73 8.33
CA ARG A 262 21.51 15.02 8.54
C ARG A 262 20.60 16.06 9.20
N THR A 263 19.32 16.07 8.87
CA THR A 263 18.35 17.02 9.45
C THR A 263 18.02 16.64 10.88
N ALA A 264 17.77 15.34 11.14
CA ALA A 264 17.52 14.83 12.48
C ALA A 264 18.66 15.15 13.45
N ARG A 265 19.92 14.94 13.03
CA ARG A 265 21.11 15.28 13.82
C ARG A 265 21.21 16.76 14.18
N LYS A 266 20.79 17.66 13.29
CA LYS A 266 20.77 19.10 13.57
C LYS A 266 19.66 19.52 14.54
N GLN A 267 18.66 18.67 14.72
CA GLN A 267 17.46 18.93 15.51
C GLN A 267 17.41 18.08 16.78
N ALA A 268 18.52 17.42 17.16
CA ALA A 268 18.60 16.59 18.36
C ALA A 268 18.26 17.41 19.63
N PRO A 269 17.47 16.87 20.58
CA PRO A 269 16.86 15.54 20.57
C PRO A 269 15.74 15.41 19.54
N CYS A 270 15.78 14.35 18.72
CA CYS A 270 14.88 14.17 17.58
C CYS A 270 14.45 12.71 17.41
N ILE A 271 13.18 12.51 17.07
CA ILE A 271 12.59 11.21 16.72
C ILE A 271 12.28 11.22 15.22
N ILE A 272 12.84 10.25 14.51
CA ILE A 272 12.51 9.95 13.10
C ILE A 272 11.47 8.85 13.11
N PHE A 273 10.23 9.16 12.75
CA PHE A 273 9.17 8.17 12.57
C PHE A 273 9.03 7.78 11.10
N ILE A 274 9.18 6.50 10.80
CA ILE A 274 9.03 5.91 9.47
C ILE A 274 7.78 5.01 9.50
N ASP A 275 6.68 5.51 8.95
CA ASP A 275 5.48 4.71 8.74
C ASP A 275 5.67 3.77 7.54
N GLU A 276 5.02 2.60 7.55
CA GLU A 276 5.18 1.58 6.50
C GLU A 276 6.65 1.28 6.16
N ILE A 277 7.47 1.01 7.19
CA ILE A 277 8.90 0.77 6.99
C ILE A 277 9.18 -0.44 6.08
N ASP A 278 8.23 -1.35 5.91
CA ASP A 278 8.27 -2.44 4.93
C ASP A 278 8.36 -1.95 3.47
N GLY A 279 7.92 -0.73 3.17
CA GLY A 279 8.10 -0.10 1.86
C GLY A 279 9.57 0.17 1.50
N ILE A 280 10.44 0.40 2.49
CA ILE A 280 11.90 0.39 2.29
C ILE A 280 12.53 -0.92 2.70
N GLY A 281 11.93 -1.67 3.63
CA GLY A 281 12.57 -2.75 4.35
C GLY A 281 12.58 -4.09 3.63
N LYS A 282 11.86 -4.25 2.51
CA LYS A 282 11.84 -5.50 1.76
C LYS A 282 13.00 -5.56 0.76
N ARG A 283 13.90 -6.54 0.91
CA ARG A 283 14.83 -6.86 -0.17
C ARG A 283 14.07 -7.45 -1.33
N ALA A 284 14.34 -6.95 -2.53
CA ALA A 284 13.81 -7.54 -3.74
C ALA A 284 14.63 -8.79 -4.11
N GLU A 285 13.95 -9.92 -4.30
CA GLU A 285 14.54 -11.23 -4.63
C GLU A 285 14.97 -11.32 -6.11
N GLN A 286 14.38 -10.51 -6.99
CA GLN A 286 14.70 -10.49 -8.41
C GLN A 286 15.72 -9.41 -8.78
N GLN A 287 16.57 -9.72 -9.75
CA GLN A 287 17.63 -8.84 -10.23
C GLN A 287 17.12 -7.93 -11.37
N ARG A 288 15.99 -7.24 -11.16
CA ARG A 288 15.54 -6.18 -12.07
C ARG A 288 16.19 -4.85 -11.69
N SER A 289 16.27 -3.92 -12.65
CA SER A 289 16.97 -2.64 -12.44
C SER A 289 16.35 -1.78 -11.31
N SER A 290 15.02 -1.83 -11.14
CA SER A 290 14.28 -1.21 -10.03
C SER A 290 14.64 -1.79 -8.66
N ASP A 291 14.82 -3.10 -8.62
CA ASP A 291 15.03 -3.89 -7.40
C ASP A 291 16.44 -3.63 -6.83
N ALA A 292 17.40 -3.39 -7.72
CA ALA A 292 18.75 -2.97 -7.36
C ALA A 292 18.79 -1.55 -6.73
N GLU A 293 17.85 -0.67 -7.05
CA GLU A 293 17.76 0.65 -6.42
C GLU A 293 17.23 0.55 -4.99
N SER A 294 16.16 -0.21 -4.76
CA SER A 294 15.62 -0.48 -3.42
C SER A 294 16.69 -1.07 -2.50
N ASN A 295 17.43 -2.08 -2.96
CA ASN A 295 18.52 -2.69 -2.19
C ASN A 295 19.65 -1.69 -1.85
N ARG A 296 19.95 -0.73 -2.72
CA ARG A 296 20.94 0.33 -2.43
C ARG A 296 20.41 1.34 -1.40
N ILE A 297 19.13 1.68 -1.45
CA ILE A 297 18.49 2.55 -0.47
C ILE A 297 18.52 1.89 0.91
N ILE A 298 18.18 0.60 1.01
CA ILE A 298 18.29 -0.19 2.25
C ILE A 298 19.70 -0.11 2.80
N ASN A 299 20.71 -0.47 2.00
CA ASN A 299 22.10 -0.46 2.45
C ASN A 299 22.56 0.92 2.92
N GLN A 300 22.12 2.00 2.26
CA GLN A 300 22.40 3.35 2.72
C GLN A 300 21.70 3.67 4.05
N PHE A 301 20.47 3.21 4.25
CA PHE A 301 19.73 3.37 5.49
C PHE A 301 20.42 2.63 6.64
N LEU A 302 20.83 1.38 6.43
CA LEU A 302 21.64 0.60 7.37
C LEU A 302 22.96 1.30 7.73
N ALA A 303 23.65 1.86 6.72
CA ALA A 303 24.89 2.60 6.95
C ALA A 303 24.68 3.88 7.78
N GLU A 304 23.55 4.57 7.63
CA GLU A 304 23.23 5.70 8.52
C GLU A 304 22.87 5.24 9.93
N LEU A 305 22.11 4.15 10.11
CA LEU A 305 21.81 3.56 11.43
C LEU A 305 23.08 3.14 12.19
N ASP A 306 24.01 2.50 11.49
CA ASP A 306 25.28 2.07 12.09
C ASP A 306 26.20 3.28 12.36
N GLY A 307 26.08 4.34 11.56
CA GLY A 307 26.99 5.48 11.52
C GLY A 307 26.81 6.57 12.58
N PHE A 308 25.72 6.58 13.37
CA PHE A 308 25.59 7.49 14.51
C PHE A 308 25.72 6.75 15.85
N ASP A 309 26.37 7.40 16.81
CA ASP A 309 26.42 6.92 18.19
C ASP A 309 25.06 7.23 18.87
N GLY A 310 24.57 6.32 19.71
CA GLY A 310 23.29 6.46 20.38
C GLY A 310 23.22 7.72 21.26
N SER A 311 24.39 8.23 21.68
CA SER A 311 24.58 9.51 22.38
C SER A 311 24.18 10.76 21.58
N SER A 312 23.96 10.64 20.26
CA SER A 312 23.61 11.76 19.37
C SER A 312 22.20 12.33 19.59
N GLY A 313 21.39 11.69 20.44
CA GLY A 313 20.03 12.14 20.77
C GLY A 313 19.03 11.96 19.63
N VAL A 314 19.34 11.09 18.67
CA VAL A 314 18.44 10.74 17.56
C VAL A 314 17.92 9.31 17.76
N LEU A 315 16.60 9.16 17.79
CA LEU A 315 15.92 7.87 17.85
C LEU A 315 15.18 7.62 16.53
N VAL A 316 15.29 6.41 15.99
CA VAL A 316 14.52 5.97 14.83
C VAL A 316 13.36 5.08 15.29
N LEU A 317 12.14 5.40 14.88
CA LEU A 317 10.94 4.65 15.19
C LEU A 317 10.31 4.16 13.88
N GLY A 318 10.30 2.85 13.64
CA GLY A 318 9.67 2.26 12.46
C GLY A 318 8.29 1.70 12.82
N ALA A 319 7.29 1.86 11.97
CA ALA A 319 6.01 1.16 12.10
C ALA A 319 5.79 0.21 10.93
N THR A 320 5.34 -1.01 11.21
CA THR A 320 4.96 -1.97 10.18
C THR A 320 3.76 -2.82 10.61
N ASN A 321 2.99 -3.27 9.62
CA ASN A 321 1.96 -4.28 9.81
C ASN A 321 2.51 -5.70 9.57
N PHE A 322 3.68 -5.83 8.95
CA PHE A 322 4.24 -7.10 8.49
C PHE A 322 5.70 -7.25 8.96
N PRO A 323 5.94 -7.51 10.26
CA PRO A 323 7.31 -7.62 10.77
C PRO A 323 8.14 -8.69 10.05
N ASN A 324 7.50 -9.77 9.61
CA ASN A 324 8.16 -10.88 8.93
C ASN A 324 8.58 -10.57 7.48
N SER A 325 8.12 -9.46 6.88
CA SER A 325 8.50 -9.07 5.52
C SER A 325 9.75 -8.18 5.46
N LEU A 326 10.23 -7.73 6.62
CA LEU A 326 11.40 -6.86 6.74
C LEU A 326 12.70 -7.63 6.51
N ASP A 327 13.69 -6.94 5.94
CA ASP A 327 15.07 -7.43 5.83
C ASP A 327 15.58 -7.77 7.25
N PRO A 328 16.00 -9.03 7.50
CA PRO A 328 16.57 -9.43 8.78
C PRO A 328 17.74 -8.53 9.23
N ALA A 329 18.43 -7.87 8.30
CA ALA A 329 19.48 -6.92 8.61
C ALA A 329 18.97 -5.68 9.37
N LEU A 330 17.71 -5.26 9.20
CA LEU A 330 17.14 -4.11 9.92
C LEU A 330 16.89 -4.42 11.40
N VAL A 331 16.48 -5.66 11.72
CA VAL A 331 16.08 -6.10 13.07
C VAL A 331 17.27 -6.59 13.91
N ARG A 332 18.49 -6.50 13.38
CA ARG A 332 19.71 -6.87 14.13
C ARG A 332 20.02 -5.87 15.25
N GLU A 333 20.67 -6.37 16.29
CA GLU A 333 21.16 -5.58 17.41
C GLU A 333 21.98 -4.37 16.95
N GLY A 334 21.72 -3.20 17.54
CA GLY A 334 22.33 -1.94 17.17
C GLY A 334 21.63 -1.19 16.02
N ARG A 335 20.52 -1.71 15.49
CA ARG A 335 19.64 -1.05 14.51
C ARG A 335 18.23 -0.91 15.11
N PHE A 336 17.27 -1.74 14.69
CA PHE A 336 16.00 -1.91 15.40
C PHE A 336 16.16 -2.99 16.47
N ASP A 337 16.80 -2.61 17.58
CA ASP A 337 17.13 -3.49 18.69
C ASP A 337 15.95 -3.77 19.64
N ARG A 338 14.88 -2.97 19.55
CA ARG A 338 13.61 -3.26 20.23
C ARG A 338 12.45 -3.37 19.26
N SER A 339 11.66 -4.43 19.43
CA SER A 339 10.36 -4.61 18.77
C SER A 339 9.26 -4.56 19.83
N ILE A 340 8.28 -3.69 19.64
CA ILE A 340 7.15 -3.48 20.54
C ILE A 340 5.87 -3.76 19.74
N ALA A 341 5.13 -4.78 20.17
CA ALA A 341 3.83 -5.11 19.58
C ALA A 341 2.75 -4.16 20.13
N VAL A 342 1.94 -3.61 19.22
CA VAL A 342 0.79 -2.77 19.50
C VAL A 342 -0.46 -3.53 19.08
N GLY A 343 -1.04 -4.23 20.06
CA GLY A 343 -2.26 -5.02 19.87
C GLY A 343 -3.55 -4.19 19.80
N PRO A 344 -4.67 -4.84 19.47
CA PRO A 344 -5.99 -4.22 19.56
C PRO A 344 -6.35 -3.88 21.02
N PRO A 345 -7.25 -2.88 21.23
CA PRO A 345 -7.66 -2.42 22.55
C PRO A 345 -8.48 -3.47 23.31
N GLY A 346 -8.28 -3.52 24.64
CA GLY A 346 -9.11 -4.33 25.55
C GLY A 346 -10.52 -3.74 25.74
N LEU A 347 -11.37 -4.41 26.53
CA LEU A 347 -12.76 -3.98 26.76
C LEU A 347 -12.84 -2.54 27.30
N ASP A 348 -12.11 -2.24 28.37
CA ASP A 348 -12.12 -0.92 29.02
C ASP A 348 -11.56 0.16 28.08
N ASP A 349 -10.54 -0.17 27.28
CA ASP A 349 -9.98 0.71 26.27
C ASP A 349 -10.99 1.04 25.19
N ARG A 350 -11.77 0.04 24.71
CA ARG A 350 -12.83 0.25 23.72
C ARG A 350 -13.93 1.15 24.26
N GLU A 351 -14.32 0.96 25.51
CA GLU A 351 -15.30 1.82 26.19
C GLU A 351 -14.80 3.27 26.28
N ALA A 352 -13.54 3.47 26.68
CA ALA A 352 -12.91 4.79 26.73
C ALA A 352 -12.76 5.42 25.33
N LEU A 353 -12.44 4.63 24.30
CA LEU A 353 -12.39 5.08 22.90
C LEU A 353 -13.77 5.54 22.41
N PHE A 354 -14.83 4.79 22.72
CA PHE A 354 -16.19 5.21 22.39
C PHE A 354 -16.56 6.51 23.08
N ARG A 355 -16.25 6.68 24.37
CA ARG A 355 -16.45 7.96 25.07
C ARG A 355 -15.70 9.12 24.40
N LEU A 356 -14.44 8.91 24.05
CA LEU A 356 -13.59 9.91 23.40
C LEU A 356 -14.18 10.34 22.06
N TYR A 357 -14.55 9.40 21.19
CA TYR A 357 -15.03 9.71 19.86
C TYR A 357 -16.49 10.18 19.87
N ALA A 358 -17.35 9.61 20.73
CA ALA A 358 -18.73 10.06 20.90
C ALA A 358 -18.79 11.50 21.42
N GLY A 359 -17.82 11.92 22.25
CA GLY A 359 -17.69 13.32 22.69
C GLY A 359 -17.38 14.32 21.56
N ARG A 360 -16.97 13.85 20.37
CA ARG A 360 -16.74 14.70 19.18
C ARG A 360 -17.99 14.89 18.32
N VAL A 361 -19.07 14.17 18.62
CA VAL A 361 -20.35 14.26 17.91
C VAL A 361 -21.46 14.66 18.88
N ARG A 362 -22.61 15.11 18.35
CA ARG A 362 -23.80 15.41 19.17
C ARG A 362 -24.51 14.11 19.53
N ALA A 363 -23.93 13.35 20.46
CA ALA A 363 -24.50 12.08 20.93
C ALA A 363 -25.54 12.31 22.06
N GLU A 364 -26.43 11.35 22.29
CA GLU A 364 -27.30 11.34 23.48
C GLU A 364 -26.47 11.21 24.77
N GLN A 365 -27.00 11.73 25.89
CA GLN A 365 -26.24 11.80 27.15
C GLN A 365 -26.14 10.46 27.89
N ASP A 366 -27.06 9.52 27.65
CA ASP A 366 -27.17 8.25 28.38
C ASP A 366 -26.92 7.06 27.44
N LEU A 367 -25.74 7.04 26.83
CA LEU A 367 -25.30 5.93 25.97
C LEU A 367 -24.60 4.85 26.80
N ASP A 368 -25.05 3.60 26.63
CA ASP A 368 -24.36 2.43 27.21
C ASP A 368 -23.09 2.10 26.43
N PHE A 369 -22.00 2.80 26.74
CA PHE A 369 -20.69 2.56 26.14
C PHE A 369 -20.14 1.15 26.44
N ALA A 370 -20.54 0.53 27.55
CA ALA A 370 -20.12 -0.82 27.90
C ALA A 370 -20.74 -1.84 26.94
N GLN A 371 -22.01 -1.64 26.54
CA GLN A 371 -22.63 -2.45 25.48
C GLN A 371 -21.92 -2.27 24.13
N LEU A 372 -21.58 -1.04 23.74
CA LEU A 372 -20.86 -0.79 22.49
C LEU A 372 -19.48 -1.48 22.51
N ALA A 373 -18.75 -1.42 23.63
CA ALA A 373 -17.45 -2.05 23.80
C ALA A 373 -17.48 -3.59 23.73
N ARG A 374 -18.56 -4.22 24.25
CA ARG A 374 -18.78 -5.67 24.11
C ARG A 374 -19.09 -6.08 22.67
N ASN A 375 -19.73 -5.22 21.89
CA ASN A 375 -20.12 -5.54 20.51
C ASN A 375 -18.99 -5.34 19.48
N THR A 376 -17.87 -4.74 19.89
CA THR A 376 -16.71 -4.39 19.04
C THR A 376 -15.42 -5.11 19.41
N VAL A 377 -15.53 -6.32 19.94
CA VAL A 377 -14.39 -7.21 20.20
C VAL A 377 -13.51 -7.35 18.95
N GLY A 378 -12.19 -7.21 19.14
CA GLY A 378 -11.20 -7.33 18.06
C GLY A 378 -11.13 -6.12 17.11
N LEU A 379 -11.97 -5.09 17.28
CA LEU A 379 -11.89 -3.90 16.45
C LEU A 379 -10.77 -2.96 16.89
N THR A 380 -10.13 -2.33 15.91
CA THR A 380 -9.05 -1.37 16.14
C THR A 380 -9.62 0.01 16.56
N PRO A 381 -8.82 0.87 17.22
CA PRO A 381 -9.23 2.23 17.55
C PRO A 381 -9.67 3.04 16.33
N ALA A 382 -9.06 2.81 15.16
CA ALA A 382 -9.47 3.41 13.91
C ALA A 382 -10.87 2.94 13.46
N ALA A 383 -11.16 1.65 13.58
CA ALA A 383 -12.49 1.10 13.28
C ALA A 383 -13.56 1.68 14.23
N ILE A 384 -13.26 1.83 15.52
CA ILE A 384 -14.17 2.47 16.48
C ILE A 384 -14.43 3.94 16.09
N ALA A 385 -13.40 4.69 15.73
CA ALA A 385 -13.56 6.07 15.25
C ALA A 385 -14.45 6.13 13.99
N GLN A 386 -14.28 5.18 13.07
CA GLN A 386 -15.11 5.06 11.88
C GLN A 386 -16.57 4.72 12.22
N ILE A 387 -16.81 3.83 13.19
CA ILE A 387 -18.16 3.49 13.67
C ILE A 387 -18.87 4.73 14.22
N VAL A 388 -18.21 5.52 15.08
CA VAL A 388 -18.82 6.74 15.61
C VAL A 388 -19.15 7.74 14.50
N ASN A 389 -18.25 7.91 13.53
CA ASN A 389 -18.50 8.79 12.39
C ASN A 389 -19.66 8.27 11.51
N HIS A 390 -19.75 6.96 11.31
CA HIS A 390 -20.83 6.34 10.57
C HIS A 390 -22.17 6.48 11.31
N ALA A 391 -22.20 6.32 12.63
CA ALA A 391 -23.39 6.56 13.44
C ALA A 391 -23.91 8.00 13.29
N ALA A 392 -23.00 8.98 13.26
CA ALA A 392 -23.36 10.37 12.99
C ALA A 392 -23.91 10.58 11.57
N LEU A 393 -23.35 9.89 10.57
CA LEU A 393 -23.87 9.92 9.20
C LEU A 393 -25.28 9.33 9.11
N LEU A 394 -25.55 8.21 9.80
CA LEU A 394 -26.88 7.59 9.85
C LEU A 394 -27.90 8.52 10.50
N ALA A 395 -27.54 9.13 11.63
CA ALA A 395 -28.37 10.12 12.31
C ALA A 395 -28.68 11.32 11.40
N ALA A 396 -27.67 11.85 10.71
CA ALA A 396 -27.84 12.95 9.75
C ALA A 396 -28.75 12.56 8.57
N ARG A 397 -28.61 11.34 8.04
CA ARG A 397 -29.46 10.82 6.95
C ARG A 397 -30.92 10.66 7.40
N ALA A 398 -31.15 10.32 8.66
CA ALA A 398 -32.48 10.23 9.27
C ALA A 398 -33.06 11.60 9.68
N GLY A 399 -32.31 12.69 9.53
CA GLY A 399 -32.72 14.03 9.99
C GLY A 399 -32.77 14.18 11.51
N ALA A 400 -32.09 13.30 12.25
CA ALA A 400 -32.05 13.35 13.71
C ALA A 400 -31.14 14.49 14.22
N GLY A 401 -31.54 15.16 15.30
CA GLY A 401 -30.75 16.22 15.93
C GLY A 401 -29.58 15.72 16.80
N THR A 402 -29.63 14.45 17.22
CA THR A 402 -28.65 13.77 18.07
C THR A 402 -28.40 12.34 17.59
N VAL A 403 -27.21 11.82 17.88
CA VAL A 403 -26.83 10.44 17.58
C VAL A 403 -27.28 9.54 18.74
N ALA A 404 -28.42 8.88 18.53
CA ALA A 404 -28.97 7.88 19.45
C ALA A 404 -28.24 6.53 19.43
N MET A 405 -28.47 5.71 20.46
CA MET A 405 -27.89 4.36 20.61
C MET A 405 -28.15 3.46 19.40
N GLY A 406 -29.35 3.53 18.81
CA GLY A 406 -29.70 2.77 17.61
C GLY A 406 -28.76 3.02 16.43
N HIS A 407 -28.32 4.26 16.23
CA HIS A 407 -27.37 4.59 15.15
C HIS A 407 -25.97 3.99 15.39
N PHE A 408 -25.53 3.89 16.66
CA PHE A 408 -24.27 3.22 16.99
C PHE A 408 -24.35 1.72 16.74
N VAL A 409 -25.45 1.08 17.15
CA VAL A 409 -25.68 -0.34 16.88
C VAL A 409 -25.71 -0.61 15.37
N ASP A 410 -26.44 0.20 14.60
CA ASP A 410 -26.49 0.10 13.14
C ASP A 410 -25.12 0.31 12.48
N ALA A 411 -24.31 1.24 13.00
CA ALA A 411 -22.96 1.48 12.51
C ALA A 411 -22.00 0.33 12.84
N ILE A 412 -22.11 -0.29 14.02
CA ILE A 412 -21.36 -1.49 14.38
C ILE A 412 -21.73 -2.65 13.45
N GLU A 413 -23.03 -2.87 13.21
CA GLU A 413 -23.51 -3.89 12.28
C GLU A 413 -22.96 -3.67 10.88
N THR A 414 -23.02 -2.43 10.40
CA THR A 414 -22.50 -2.04 9.08
C THR A 414 -20.98 -2.27 9.01
N CYS A 415 -20.24 -1.99 10.08
CA CYS A 415 -18.81 -2.25 10.15
C CYS A 415 -18.46 -3.75 10.16
N ARG A 416 -19.27 -4.60 10.83
CA ARG A 416 -18.99 -6.04 10.96
C ARG A 416 -19.47 -6.87 9.77
N ILE A 417 -20.59 -6.48 9.16
CA ILE A 417 -21.31 -7.32 8.18
C ILE A 417 -21.44 -6.63 6.82
N GLY A 418 -21.29 -5.30 6.77
CA GLY A 418 -21.39 -4.50 5.55
C GLY A 418 -22.71 -3.72 5.43
N GLU A 419 -22.76 -2.82 4.45
CA GLU A 419 -23.92 -1.98 4.20
C GLU A 419 -25.11 -2.79 3.67
N LYS A 420 -26.33 -2.28 3.92
CA LYS A 420 -27.54 -2.80 3.25
C LYS A 420 -27.39 -2.49 1.76
N PRO A 421 -27.39 -3.50 0.85
CA PRO A 421 -27.23 -3.22 -0.56
C PRO A 421 -28.43 -2.41 -1.07
N ALA A 422 -28.17 -1.32 -1.80
CA ALA A 422 -29.22 -0.53 -2.43
C ALA A 422 -29.66 -1.21 -3.74
N GLY A 423 -30.96 -1.47 -3.90
CA GLY A 423 -31.51 -1.97 -5.16
C GLY A 423 -31.39 -3.49 -5.39
N VAL A 424 -31.46 -4.31 -4.33
CA VAL A 424 -31.58 -5.77 -4.47
C VAL A 424 -32.96 -6.09 -5.05
N SER A 425 -33.00 -6.86 -6.14
CA SER A 425 -34.25 -7.43 -6.66
C SER A 425 -34.96 -8.20 -5.54
N PRO A 426 -36.29 -8.08 -5.41
CA PRO A 426 -37.04 -8.85 -4.40
C PRO A 426 -36.68 -10.34 -4.50
N MET A 427 -36.24 -10.92 -3.39
CA MET A 427 -35.88 -12.34 -3.34
C MET A 427 -37.13 -13.18 -3.56
N SER A 428 -36.99 -14.31 -4.28
CA SER A 428 -38.11 -15.24 -4.41
C SER A 428 -38.50 -15.81 -3.05
N GLU A 429 -39.77 -16.19 -2.87
CA GLU A 429 -40.23 -16.77 -1.59
C GLU A 429 -39.47 -18.06 -1.23
N THR A 430 -39.06 -18.83 -2.23
CA THR A 430 -38.25 -20.05 -2.05
C THR A 430 -36.83 -19.74 -1.58
N GLU A 431 -36.18 -18.74 -2.15
CA GLU A 431 -34.87 -18.26 -1.68
C GLU A 431 -34.96 -17.68 -0.27
N ARG A 432 -35.99 -16.86 -0.02
CA ARG A 432 -36.25 -16.27 1.30
C ARG A 432 -36.43 -17.35 2.37
N LYS A 433 -37.20 -18.41 2.07
CA LYS A 433 -37.36 -19.57 2.94
C LYS A 433 -36.05 -20.32 3.16
N ARG A 434 -35.25 -20.51 2.11
CA ARG A 434 -33.95 -21.18 2.22
C ARG A 434 -32.99 -20.41 3.13
N ILE A 435 -32.92 -19.09 2.98
CA ILE A 435 -32.08 -18.24 3.83
C ILE A 435 -32.58 -18.24 5.28
N ALA A 436 -33.90 -18.17 5.50
CA ALA A 436 -34.46 -18.28 6.85
C ALA A 436 -34.06 -19.58 7.57
N VAL A 437 -34.16 -20.72 6.87
CA VAL A 437 -33.72 -22.02 7.40
C VAL A 437 -32.22 -22.03 7.66
N HIS A 438 -31.43 -21.48 6.74
CA HIS A 438 -29.97 -21.41 6.83
C HIS A 438 -29.52 -20.61 8.06
N GLU A 439 -30.02 -19.38 8.23
CA GLU A 439 -29.68 -18.52 9.36
C GLU A 439 -30.21 -19.05 10.70
N ALA A 440 -31.42 -19.63 10.72
CA ALA A 440 -31.94 -20.30 11.90
C ALA A 440 -31.03 -21.46 12.35
N GLY A 441 -30.46 -22.20 11.39
CA GLY A 441 -29.48 -23.26 11.66
C GLY A 441 -28.26 -22.74 12.41
N HIS A 442 -27.61 -21.68 11.90
CA HIS A 442 -26.47 -21.04 12.57
C HIS A 442 -26.81 -20.58 13.98
N ALA A 443 -27.92 -19.86 14.14
CA ALA A 443 -28.33 -19.27 15.41
C ALA A 443 -28.59 -20.33 16.49
N LEU A 444 -29.32 -21.39 16.13
CA LEU A 444 -29.69 -22.45 17.06
C LEU A 444 -28.49 -23.29 17.48
N VAL A 445 -27.60 -23.64 16.53
CA VAL A 445 -26.38 -24.39 16.86
C VAL A 445 -25.42 -23.53 17.68
N ALA A 446 -25.27 -22.24 17.36
CA ALA A 446 -24.47 -21.30 18.15
C ALA A 446 -24.93 -21.24 19.62
N ALA A 447 -26.25 -21.11 19.82
CA ALA A 447 -26.85 -21.04 21.14
C ALA A 447 -26.78 -22.40 21.89
N ALA A 448 -27.04 -23.52 21.21
CA ALA A 448 -27.00 -24.85 21.81
C ALA A 448 -25.59 -25.27 22.26
N LEU A 449 -24.57 -24.94 21.47
CA LEU A 449 -23.17 -25.28 21.75
C LEU A 449 -22.43 -24.18 22.52
N LYS A 450 -23.10 -23.08 22.88
CA LYS A 450 -22.53 -21.94 23.63
C LYS A 450 -21.26 -21.37 22.99
N VAL A 451 -21.21 -21.31 21.65
CA VAL A 451 -20.06 -20.76 20.89
C VAL A 451 -19.87 -19.27 21.15
N GLY A 452 -20.95 -18.57 21.50
CA GLY A 452 -20.98 -17.17 21.89
C GLY A 452 -22.41 -16.74 22.22
N ARG A 453 -22.59 -15.44 22.46
CA ARG A 453 -23.92 -14.85 22.62
C ARG A 453 -24.52 -14.56 21.25
N VAL A 454 -25.67 -15.15 20.94
CA VAL A 454 -26.46 -14.79 19.76
C VAL A 454 -27.14 -13.46 20.08
N GLU A 455 -26.80 -12.43 19.33
CA GLU A 455 -27.40 -11.09 19.49
C GLU A 455 -28.66 -10.96 18.62
N LYS A 456 -28.56 -11.42 17.37
CA LYS A 456 -29.61 -11.23 16.36
C LYS A 456 -29.45 -12.17 15.18
N VAL A 457 -30.56 -12.53 14.55
CA VAL A 457 -30.63 -13.30 13.31
C VAL A 457 -31.46 -12.52 12.30
N THR A 458 -31.01 -12.35 11.07
CA THR A 458 -31.78 -11.64 10.03
C THR A 458 -31.60 -12.28 8.66
N ILE A 459 -32.68 -12.29 7.88
CA ILE A 459 -32.69 -12.75 6.49
C ILE A 459 -32.56 -11.58 5.50
N LEU A 460 -32.32 -10.37 6.02
CA LEU A 460 -32.08 -9.19 5.19
C LEU A 460 -30.61 -9.20 4.72
N PRO A 461 -30.36 -8.97 3.42
CA PRO A 461 -29.01 -8.99 2.88
C PRO A 461 -28.16 -7.87 3.48
N ARG A 462 -26.90 -8.20 3.78
CA ARG A 462 -25.89 -7.29 4.34
C ARG A 462 -24.55 -7.54 3.67
N GLY A 463 -23.97 -6.49 3.09
CA GLY A 463 -22.71 -6.60 2.36
C GLY A 463 -22.79 -7.65 1.26
N GLN A 464 -21.98 -8.70 1.37
CA GLN A 464 -21.97 -9.85 0.45
C GLN A 464 -22.84 -11.03 0.93
N ALA A 465 -23.38 -10.97 2.17
CA ALA A 465 -24.17 -12.03 2.76
C ALA A 465 -25.68 -11.82 2.47
N LEU A 466 -26.40 -12.91 2.20
CA LEU A 466 -27.84 -12.89 1.91
C LEU A 466 -28.70 -12.91 3.18
N GLY A 467 -28.15 -13.40 4.28
CA GLY A 467 -28.66 -13.33 5.64
C GLY A 467 -27.46 -13.27 6.60
N VAL A 468 -27.71 -13.01 7.89
CA VAL A 468 -26.64 -13.04 8.88
C VAL A 468 -27.13 -13.41 10.28
N THR A 469 -26.33 -14.24 10.94
CA THR A 469 -26.44 -14.54 12.36
C THR A 469 -25.31 -13.83 13.12
N LEU A 470 -25.67 -12.81 13.90
CA LEU A 470 -24.71 -12.05 14.70
C LEU A 470 -24.43 -12.78 16.01
N VAL A 471 -23.24 -13.39 16.10
CA VAL A 471 -22.72 -14.01 17.33
C VAL A 471 -21.56 -13.18 17.86
N THR A 472 -21.64 -12.79 19.13
CA THR A 472 -20.59 -12.04 19.84
C THR A 472 -19.89 -12.98 20.85
N PRO A 473 -18.54 -13.02 20.88
CA PRO A 473 -17.82 -13.77 21.92
C PRO A 473 -18.17 -13.24 23.32
N VAL A 474 -18.25 -14.13 24.31
CA VAL A 474 -18.52 -13.74 25.70
C VAL A 474 -17.30 -13.09 26.35
N GLU A 475 -16.11 -13.52 25.95
CA GLU A 475 -14.82 -13.07 26.49
C GLU A 475 -13.78 -12.93 25.36
N ASP A 476 -12.85 -12.00 25.54
CA ASP A 476 -11.68 -11.81 24.66
C ASP A 476 -10.64 -12.93 24.97
N LYS A 477 -10.94 -14.16 24.56
CA LYS A 477 -10.08 -15.33 24.81
C LYS A 477 -8.87 -15.34 23.89
N ARG A 478 -7.68 -15.55 24.48
CA ARG A 478 -6.42 -15.82 23.75
C ARG A 478 -6.16 -17.31 23.53
N LEU A 479 -6.75 -18.16 24.37
CA LEU A 479 -6.59 -19.61 24.33
C LEU A 479 -7.94 -20.23 23.95
N HIS A 480 -7.91 -21.10 22.96
CA HIS A 480 -9.10 -21.82 22.49
C HIS A 480 -8.98 -23.30 22.81
N LEU A 481 -10.05 -23.86 23.38
CA LEU A 481 -10.12 -25.28 23.69
C LEU A 481 -10.50 -26.08 22.44
N HIS A 482 -10.09 -27.36 22.41
CA HIS A 482 -10.48 -28.29 21.34
C HIS A 482 -12.00 -28.36 21.17
N SER A 483 -12.76 -28.41 22.27
CA SER A 483 -14.23 -28.41 22.26
C SER A 483 -14.83 -27.13 21.67
N GLU A 484 -14.23 -25.96 21.94
CA GLU A 484 -14.70 -24.68 21.44
C GLU A 484 -14.50 -24.55 19.92
N LEU A 485 -13.34 -24.99 19.40
CA LEU A 485 -13.07 -24.98 17.96
C LEU A 485 -13.99 -25.96 17.21
N ARG A 486 -14.24 -27.14 17.78
CA ARG A 486 -15.25 -28.08 17.24
C ARG A 486 -16.63 -27.45 17.20
N ALA A 487 -17.07 -26.83 18.29
CA ALA A 487 -18.36 -26.16 18.37
C ALA A 487 -18.47 -25.02 17.34
N ARG A 488 -17.38 -24.27 17.13
CA ARG A 488 -17.30 -23.22 16.11
C ARG A 488 -17.45 -23.78 14.69
N ILE A 489 -16.77 -24.88 14.36
CA ILE A 489 -16.93 -25.56 13.07
C ILE A 489 -18.37 -26.07 12.90
N GLN A 490 -18.96 -26.70 13.93
CA GLN A 490 -20.34 -27.18 13.85
C GLN A 490 -21.32 -26.04 13.58
N MET A 491 -21.12 -24.89 14.22
CA MET A 491 -21.91 -23.69 13.97
C MET A 491 -21.76 -23.18 12.53
N LEU A 492 -20.55 -23.19 11.95
CA LEU A 492 -20.33 -22.82 10.54
C LEU A 492 -20.98 -23.82 9.57
N LEU A 493 -21.00 -25.11 9.91
CA LEU A 493 -21.66 -26.14 9.08
C LEU A 493 -23.19 -26.16 9.24
N ALA A 494 -23.74 -25.43 10.22
CA ALA A 494 -25.14 -25.51 10.59
C ALA A 494 -26.11 -24.99 9.52
N GLY A 495 -25.77 -23.90 8.81
CA GLY A 495 -26.63 -23.37 7.75
C GLY A 495 -26.83 -24.39 6.62
N ARG A 496 -25.73 -24.95 6.10
CA ARG A 496 -25.76 -26.07 5.13
C ARG A 496 -26.51 -27.29 5.69
N GLY A 497 -26.25 -27.66 6.94
CA GLY A 497 -26.91 -28.80 7.57
C GLY A 497 -28.43 -28.61 7.70
N ALA A 498 -28.88 -27.40 8.01
CA ALA A 498 -30.29 -27.06 8.09
C ALA A 498 -30.96 -27.13 6.72
N GLU A 499 -30.28 -26.63 5.67
CA GLU A 499 -30.76 -26.78 4.29
C GLU A 499 -30.89 -28.24 3.88
N GLN A 500 -29.90 -29.07 4.18
CA GLN A 500 -29.94 -30.50 3.88
C GLN A 500 -31.08 -31.21 4.62
N LEU A 501 -31.36 -30.83 5.87
CA LEU A 501 -32.45 -31.40 6.66
C LEU A 501 -33.83 -31.00 6.12
N TYR A 502 -33.99 -29.75 5.67
CA TYR A 502 -35.28 -29.18 5.30
C TYR A 502 -35.62 -29.35 3.81
N PHE A 503 -34.64 -29.18 2.92
CA PHE A 503 -34.83 -29.22 1.47
C PHE A 503 -34.26 -30.48 0.82
N HIS A 504 -33.54 -31.32 1.57
CA HIS A 504 -32.81 -32.48 1.03
C HIS A 504 -31.77 -32.13 -0.05
N GLU A 505 -31.39 -30.86 -0.14
CA GLU A 505 -30.45 -30.32 -1.12
C GLU A 505 -29.75 -29.10 -0.53
N VAL A 506 -28.46 -28.97 -0.84
CA VAL A 506 -27.59 -27.88 -0.35
C VAL A 506 -27.42 -26.81 -1.42
N SER A 507 -27.38 -25.54 -1.01
CA SER A 507 -27.11 -24.42 -1.92
C SER A 507 -25.63 -24.04 -1.98
N SER A 508 -25.29 -23.19 -2.95
CA SER A 508 -23.99 -22.52 -3.03
C SER A 508 -23.79 -21.43 -1.97
N GLY A 509 -24.83 -21.05 -1.21
CA GLY A 509 -24.78 -20.01 -0.18
C GLY A 509 -23.83 -20.33 0.97
N ALA A 510 -23.65 -21.62 1.29
CA ALA A 510 -22.78 -22.09 2.37
C ALA A 510 -21.27 -22.07 2.05
N GLY A 511 -20.86 -21.53 0.89
CA GLY A 511 -19.48 -21.57 0.43
C GLY A 511 -18.50 -20.85 1.35
N GLN A 512 -18.89 -19.69 1.89
CA GLN A 512 -18.04 -18.92 2.80
C GLN A 512 -17.90 -19.62 4.17
N ASP A 513 -18.97 -20.18 4.71
CA ASP A 513 -18.91 -20.90 5.99
C ASP A 513 -18.05 -22.15 5.90
N LEU A 514 -18.15 -22.88 4.78
CA LEU A 514 -17.30 -24.03 4.51
C LEU A 514 -15.82 -23.63 4.39
N GLN A 515 -15.51 -22.48 3.78
CA GLN A 515 -14.15 -21.96 3.70
C GLN A 515 -13.58 -21.67 5.08
N GLU A 516 -14.35 -20.98 5.95
CA GLU A 516 -13.93 -20.69 7.32
C GLU A 516 -13.81 -21.96 8.19
N ALA A 517 -14.76 -22.88 8.09
CA ALA A 517 -14.69 -24.17 8.77
C ALA A 517 -13.43 -24.95 8.37
N SER A 518 -13.09 -24.93 7.07
CA SER A 518 -11.90 -25.59 6.54
C SER A 518 -10.60 -24.98 7.07
N LYS A 519 -10.52 -23.64 7.18
CA LYS A 519 -9.37 -22.95 7.79
C LYS A 519 -9.16 -23.38 9.24
N ILE A 520 -10.24 -23.45 10.03
CA ILE A 520 -10.17 -23.88 11.43
C ILE A 520 -9.73 -25.34 11.50
N ALA A 521 -10.33 -26.23 10.71
CA ALA A 521 -9.97 -27.65 10.69
C ALA A 521 -8.49 -27.88 10.31
N LEU A 522 -7.99 -27.18 9.29
CA LEU A 522 -6.59 -27.24 8.89
C LEU A 522 -5.65 -26.72 10.00
N SER A 523 -6.05 -25.67 10.71
CA SER A 523 -5.29 -25.16 11.86
C SER A 523 -5.26 -26.16 13.02
N MET A 524 -6.41 -26.76 13.34
CA MET A 524 -6.54 -27.79 14.37
C MET A 524 -5.61 -28.97 14.11
N VAL A 525 -5.63 -29.49 12.88
CA VAL A 525 -4.83 -30.67 12.49
C VAL A 525 -3.36 -30.30 12.28
N GLY A 526 -3.07 -29.18 11.62
CA GLY A 526 -1.73 -28.86 11.13
C GLY A 526 -0.88 -28.00 12.06
N ALA A 527 -1.49 -27.16 12.92
CA ALA A 527 -0.75 -26.23 13.76
C ALA A 527 -0.91 -26.50 15.26
N LEU A 528 -2.12 -26.89 15.69
CA LEU A 528 -2.48 -26.99 17.10
C LEU A 528 -2.35 -28.38 17.71
N GLY A 529 -2.00 -29.40 16.91
CA GLY A 529 -1.89 -30.79 17.38
C GLY A 529 -3.23 -31.37 17.87
N MET A 530 -4.35 -30.84 17.36
CA MET A 530 -5.72 -31.23 17.72
C MET A 530 -6.32 -32.21 16.71
N SER A 531 -5.48 -33.01 16.06
CA SER A 531 -5.93 -34.01 15.11
C SER A 531 -6.66 -35.16 15.81
N PRO A 532 -7.76 -35.70 15.25
CA PRO A 532 -8.36 -36.95 15.71
C PRO A 532 -7.37 -38.13 15.75
N SER A 533 -6.32 -38.10 14.92
CA SER A 533 -5.26 -39.11 14.90
C SER A 533 -4.25 -39.00 16.06
N GLY A 534 -4.29 -37.93 16.87
CA GLY A 534 -3.39 -37.72 18.00
C GLY A 534 -1.98 -37.24 17.63
N SER A 535 -1.76 -36.81 16.38
CA SER A 535 -0.48 -36.21 15.97
C SER A 535 -0.25 -34.87 16.67
N LEU A 536 0.89 -34.75 17.36
CA LEU A 536 1.34 -33.52 18.03
C LEU A 536 2.32 -32.70 17.17
N LEU A 537 2.67 -33.18 15.98
CA LEU A 537 3.62 -32.53 15.10
C LEU A 537 3.01 -31.25 14.50
N SER A 538 3.64 -30.10 14.77
CA SER A 538 3.27 -28.84 14.14
C SER A 538 3.88 -28.74 12.74
N LEU A 539 3.03 -28.68 11.71
CA LEU A 539 3.46 -28.48 10.32
C LEU A 539 4.10 -27.11 10.11
N GLN A 540 3.79 -26.14 10.98
CA GLN A 540 4.47 -24.85 10.95
C GLN A 540 5.95 -24.99 11.31
N ALA A 541 6.29 -25.80 12.31
CA ALA A 541 7.68 -26.09 12.66
C ALA A 541 8.43 -26.80 11.52
N VAL A 542 7.75 -27.69 10.79
CA VAL A 542 8.31 -28.38 9.61
C VAL A 542 8.62 -27.39 8.49
N ARG A 543 7.71 -26.43 8.24
CA ARG A 543 7.90 -25.36 7.25
C ARG A 543 9.04 -24.42 7.62
N ASP A 544 9.13 -24.03 8.88
CA ASP A 544 10.18 -23.12 9.37
C ASP A 544 11.56 -23.79 9.36
N ALA A 545 11.60 -25.12 9.50
CA ALA A 545 12.80 -25.92 9.30
C ALA A 545 13.17 -26.16 7.83
N HIS A 546 12.41 -25.60 6.88
CA HIS A 546 12.57 -25.80 5.43
C HIS A 546 12.57 -27.28 5.00
N ILE A 547 11.82 -28.12 5.71
CA ILE A 547 11.66 -29.54 5.37
C ILE A 547 10.49 -29.70 4.41
N GLU A 548 10.69 -30.41 3.30
CA GLU A 548 9.60 -30.78 2.40
C GLU A 548 8.61 -31.71 3.12
N PHE A 549 7.33 -31.35 3.12
CA PHE A 549 6.27 -32.10 3.77
C PHE A 549 5.07 -32.31 2.83
N ASP A 550 4.51 -33.51 2.84
CA ASP A 550 3.30 -33.82 2.08
C ASP A 550 2.05 -33.29 2.80
N SER A 551 1.53 -32.16 2.33
CA SER A 551 0.27 -31.57 2.81
C SER A 551 -0.96 -32.48 2.63
N GLY A 552 -0.89 -33.54 1.82
CA GLY A 552 -2.03 -34.39 1.50
C GLY A 552 -2.59 -35.18 2.68
N GLU A 553 -1.78 -35.53 3.68
CA GLU A 553 -2.27 -36.19 4.90
C GLU A 553 -3.05 -35.22 5.79
N ALA A 554 -2.53 -34.00 5.97
CA ALA A 554 -3.19 -32.96 6.77
C ALA A 554 -4.54 -32.54 6.18
N ILE A 555 -4.61 -32.43 4.84
CA ILE A 555 -5.86 -32.12 4.13
C ILE A 555 -6.89 -33.23 4.33
N ARG A 556 -6.49 -34.51 4.22
CA ARG A 556 -7.38 -35.66 4.45
C ARG A 556 -7.92 -35.68 5.89
N ALA A 557 -7.05 -35.50 6.87
CA ALA A 557 -7.45 -35.46 8.27
C ALA A 557 -8.39 -34.27 8.58
N ALA A 558 -8.19 -33.12 7.93
CA ALA A 558 -9.11 -31.99 8.04
C ALA A 558 -10.49 -32.30 7.40
N ASP A 559 -10.54 -32.94 6.22
CA ASP A 559 -11.80 -33.37 5.58
C ASP A 559 -12.55 -34.38 6.46
N ASP A 560 -11.85 -35.35 7.04
CA ASP A 560 -12.43 -36.34 7.95
C ASP A 560 -13.04 -35.68 9.21
N LEU A 561 -12.34 -34.70 9.79
CA LEU A 561 -12.85 -33.91 10.91
C LEU A 561 -14.11 -33.13 10.53
N LEU A 562 -14.12 -32.47 9.36
CA LEU A 562 -15.29 -31.73 8.86
C LEU A 562 -16.48 -32.67 8.66
N ARG A 563 -16.30 -33.84 8.03
CA ARG A 563 -17.35 -34.84 7.85
C ARG A 563 -17.88 -35.37 9.16
N GLN A 564 -17.02 -35.56 10.17
CA GLN A 564 -17.44 -35.96 11.50
C GLN A 564 -18.32 -34.88 12.13
N LEU A 565 -17.86 -33.63 12.13
CA LEU A 565 -18.58 -32.51 12.74
C LEU A 565 -19.87 -32.17 12.00
N GLU A 566 -19.94 -32.39 10.69
CA GLU A 566 -21.18 -32.31 9.91
C GLU A 566 -22.23 -33.33 10.40
N ARG A 567 -21.83 -34.59 10.60
CA ARG A 567 -22.74 -35.62 11.14
C ARG A 567 -23.25 -35.25 12.53
N ASP A 568 -22.35 -34.81 13.40
CA ASP A 568 -22.71 -34.37 14.75
C ASP A 568 -23.66 -33.16 14.71
N CYS A 569 -23.42 -32.22 13.79
CA CYS A 569 -24.28 -31.05 13.58
C CYS A 569 -25.67 -31.43 13.05
N LEU A 570 -25.76 -32.32 12.06
CA LEU A 570 -27.04 -32.83 11.55
C LEU A 570 -27.86 -33.55 12.63
N ALA A 571 -27.22 -34.36 13.47
CA ALA A 571 -27.88 -35.01 14.60
C ALA A 571 -28.42 -33.99 15.62
N LEU A 572 -27.65 -32.94 15.90
CA LEU A 572 -28.08 -31.83 16.76
C LEU A 572 -29.27 -31.08 16.14
N LEU A 573 -29.21 -30.71 14.86
CA LEU A 573 -30.28 -30.03 14.13
C LEU A 573 -31.57 -30.85 14.08
N GLN A 574 -31.47 -32.17 13.90
CA GLN A 574 -32.62 -33.09 13.97
C GLN A 574 -33.28 -33.06 15.35
N ARG A 575 -32.48 -33.05 16.43
CA ARG A 575 -32.98 -32.99 17.80
C ARG A 575 -33.69 -31.67 18.10
N ILE A 576 -33.14 -30.54 17.61
CA ILE A 576 -33.70 -29.20 17.83
C ILE A 576 -34.65 -28.75 16.72
N ARG A 577 -35.11 -29.67 15.86
CA ARG A 577 -35.98 -29.39 14.72
C ARG A 577 -37.23 -28.55 15.08
N PRO A 578 -37.93 -28.79 16.20
CA PRO A 578 -39.07 -27.93 16.57
C PRO A 578 -38.69 -26.46 16.76
N ALA A 579 -37.51 -26.19 17.33
CA ALA A 579 -36.99 -24.84 17.48
C ALA A 579 -36.55 -24.26 16.13
N LEU A 580 -35.98 -25.08 15.23
CA LEU A 580 -35.65 -24.69 13.85
C LEU A 580 -36.88 -24.24 13.08
N ASP A 581 -37.97 -25.00 13.16
CA ASP A 581 -39.23 -24.65 12.49
C ASP A 581 -39.80 -23.35 13.07
N ALA A 582 -39.83 -23.21 14.40
CA ALA A 582 -40.35 -22.01 15.07
C ALA A 582 -39.56 -20.73 14.71
N ILE A 583 -38.22 -20.77 14.76
CA ILE A 583 -37.39 -19.62 14.41
C ILE A 583 -37.46 -19.32 12.91
N THR A 584 -37.53 -20.34 12.05
CA THR A 584 -37.69 -20.14 10.61
C THR A 584 -39.00 -19.42 10.30
N THR A 585 -40.12 -19.83 10.90
CA THR A 585 -41.41 -19.15 10.72
C THR A 585 -41.35 -17.70 11.17
N ARG A 586 -40.77 -17.44 12.35
CA ARG A 586 -40.61 -16.06 12.83
C ARG A 586 -39.72 -15.21 11.94
N LEU A 587 -38.64 -15.76 11.38
CA LEU A 587 -37.79 -15.03 10.41
C LEU A 587 -38.53 -14.72 9.12
N LEU A 588 -39.48 -15.55 8.69
CA LEU A 588 -40.29 -15.27 7.49
C LEU A 588 -41.35 -14.20 7.72
N ASP A 589 -41.82 -14.06 8.96
CA ASP A 589 -42.82 -13.07 9.36
C ASP A 589 -42.19 -11.72 9.73
N GLU A 590 -41.12 -11.73 10.54
CA GLU A 590 -40.51 -10.55 11.14
C GLU A 590 -39.21 -10.10 10.43
N GLU A 591 -38.65 -10.90 9.51
CA GLU A 591 -37.36 -10.72 8.81
C GLU A 591 -36.11 -10.69 9.70
N THR A 592 -36.27 -10.34 10.96
CA THR A 592 -35.22 -10.18 11.96
C THR A 592 -35.72 -10.65 13.31
N VAL A 593 -34.99 -11.57 13.95
CA VAL A 593 -35.33 -12.15 15.24
C VAL A 593 -34.23 -11.83 16.25
N PRO A 594 -34.54 -11.30 17.45
CA PRO A 594 -33.56 -11.05 18.50
C PRO A 594 -33.04 -12.36 19.09
N GLY A 595 -31.79 -12.37 19.56
CA GLY A 595 -31.17 -13.57 20.12
C GLY A 595 -31.92 -14.18 21.30
N GLU A 596 -32.59 -13.36 22.13
CA GLU A 596 -33.43 -13.83 23.24
C GLU A 596 -34.53 -14.80 22.81
N ALA A 597 -35.12 -14.57 21.63
CA ALA A 597 -36.12 -15.48 21.06
C ALA A 597 -35.52 -16.84 20.67
N VAL A 598 -34.26 -16.85 20.18
CA VAL A 598 -33.52 -18.07 19.85
C VAL A 598 -33.26 -18.89 21.10
N TYR A 599 -32.82 -18.23 22.19
CA TYR A 599 -32.62 -18.90 23.48
C TYR A 599 -33.92 -19.44 24.07
N ALA A 600 -35.01 -18.69 23.98
CA ALA A 600 -36.33 -19.14 24.43
C ALA A 600 -36.79 -20.39 23.66
N ALA A 601 -36.59 -20.44 22.34
CA ALA A 601 -36.96 -21.60 21.52
C ALA A 601 -36.17 -22.86 21.92
N ILE A 602 -34.90 -22.73 22.29
CA ILE A 602 -34.08 -23.86 22.79
C ILE A 602 -34.55 -24.29 24.18
N ALA A 603 -34.85 -23.34 25.07
CA ALA A 603 -35.27 -23.62 26.44
C ALA A 603 -36.61 -24.38 26.51
N THR A 604 -37.46 -24.27 25.49
CA THR A 604 -38.71 -25.04 25.41
C THR A 604 -38.55 -26.51 25.02
N LEU A 605 -37.34 -26.94 24.64
CA LEU A 605 -37.07 -28.34 24.31
C LEU A 605 -36.85 -29.16 25.60
N PRO A 606 -37.29 -30.43 25.66
CA PRO A 606 -37.08 -31.27 26.84
C PRO A 606 -35.58 -31.41 27.13
N GLU A 607 -35.17 -31.14 28.38
CA GLU A 607 -33.81 -31.41 28.84
C GLU A 607 -33.54 -32.91 28.72
N VAL A 608 -32.51 -33.27 27.96
CA VAL A 608 -32.00 -34.63 27.93
C VAL A 608 -30.96 -34.75 29.04
N PRO A 609 -31.01 -35.78 29.91
CA PRO A 609 -29.93 -36.06 30.83
C PRO A 609 -28.63 -36.11 30.04
N GLN A 610 -27.60 -35.37 30.47
CA GLN A 610 -26.28 -35.57 29.92
C GLN A 610 -25.94 -37.05 30.12
N GLU A 611 -25.98 -37.85 29.05
CA GLU A 611 -25.34 -39.15 29.08
C GLU A 611 -23.91 -38.90 29.51
N ALA A 612 -23.56 -39.49 30.65
CA ALA A 612 -22.23 -39.47 31.21
C ALA A 612 -21.27 -40.01 30.14
N SER A 613 -20.64 -39.12 29.37
CA SER A 613 -19.46 -39.44 28.59
C SER A 613 -18.23 -39.44 29.52
N VAL A 614 -18.31 -40.26 30.57
CA VAL A 614 -17.12 -40.70 31.28
C VAL A 614 -16.61 -41.91 30.51
N SER A 615 -15.52 -41.66 29.78
CA SER A 615 -14.58 -42.63 29.23
C SER A 615 -14.63 -44.03 29.86
N HIS A 616 -15.15 -45.01 29.13
CA HIS A 616 -15.07 -46.42 29.53
C HIS A 616 -13.71 -47.08 29.23
N ILE A 617 -12.65 -46.30 28.94
CA ILE A 617 -11.31 -46.85 28.64
C ILE A 617 -10.21 -46.37 29.62
N VAL A 618 -10.49 -45.46 30.57
CA VAL A 618 -9.46 -45.01 31.56
C VAL A 618 -9.94 -45.08 33.02
N GLY A 619 -11.04 -45.78 33.31
CA GLY A 619 -11.69 -45.79 34.63
C GLY A 619 -10.96 -46.55 35.75
N HIS A 620 -9.90 -47.32 35.49
CA HIS A 620 -9.29 -48.16 36.53
C HIS A 620 -7.97 -47.63 37.13
N ALA A 621 -7.35 -46.60 36.54
CA ALA A 621 -6.02 -46.13 36.98
C ALA A 621 -6.04 -44.78 37.74
N LEU A 622 -7.03 -43.91 37.51
CA LEU A 622 -7.04 -42.55 38.08
C LEU A 622 -7.65 -42.48 39.49
N HIS A 623 -8.58 -43.38 39.85
CA HIS A 623 -9.20 -43.39 41.19
C HIS A 623 -8.26 -43.79 42.34
N ALA A 624 -7.06 -44.30 42.04
CA ALA A 624 -6.03 -44.57 43.03
C ALA A 624 -5.14 -43.35 43.29
N ILE A 625 -4.89 -42.52 42.27
CA ILE A 625 -4.01 -41.34 42.39
C ILE A 625 -4.77 -40.18 43.05
N ASP A 626 -6.04 -39.96 42.72
CA ASP A 626 -6.85 -38.90 43.34
C ASP A 626 -7.16 -39.18 44.82
N ARG A 627 -7.27 -40.46 45.21
CA ARG A 627 -7.42 -40.84 46.64
C ARG A 627 -6.14 -40.61 47.44
N VAL A 628 -4.97 -40.80 46.83
CA VAL A 628 -3.68 -40.54 47.48
C VAL A 628 -3.40 -39.04 47.55
N ALA A 629 -3.76 -38.27 46.52
CA ALA A 629 -3.62 -36.82 46.51
C ALA A 629 -4.57 -36.12 47.49
N ALA A 630 -5.83 -36.58 47.61
CA ALA A 630 -6.80 -36.03 48.56
C ALA A 630 -6.41 -36.34 50.03
N SER A 631 -5.91 -37.54 50.31
CA SER A 631 -5.42 -37.93 51.65
C SER A 631 -4.20 -37.12 52.10
N ALA A 632 -3.30 -36.78 51.16
CA ALA A 632 -2.12 -35.96 51.44
C ALA A 632 -2.44 -34.47 51.69
N LEU A 633 -3.58 -33.98 51.16
CA LEU A 633 -4.01 -32.59 51.33
C LEU A 633 -4.85 -32.35 52.60
N GLU A 634 -5.53 -33.37 53.13
CA GLU A 634 -6.29 -33.25 54.39
C GLU A 634 -5.41 -33.24 55.66
N HIS A 635 -4.12 -33.61 55.57
CA HIS A 635 -3.19 -33.60 56.71
C HIS A 635 -2.17 -32.45 56.66
N ALA A 636 -2.36 -31.46 55.78
CA ALA A 636 -1.40 -30.36 55.58
C ALA A 636 -1.74 -29.05 56.32
N GLU A 637 -2.66 -29.07 57.30
CA GLU A 637 -2.86 -27.95 58.22
C GLU A 637 -2.15 -28.20 59.55
N HIS A 638 -0.81 -28.14 59.53
CA HIS A 638 0.05 -27.69 60.64
C HIS A 638 1.52 -27.86 60.21
N PHE A 639 2.05 -26.87 59.50
CA PHE A 639 3.49 -26.70 59.33
C PHE A 639 3.84 -25.22 59.55
N GLU A 640 3.96 -24.84 60.83
CA GLU A 640 4.56 -23.56 61.21
C GLU A 640 6.08 -23.62 60.99
N LEU A 641 6.56 -22.90 59.99
CA LEU A 641 7.99 -22.66 59.81
C LEU A 641 8.41 -21.48 60.70
N SER A 642 8.84 -21.79 61.92
CA SER A 642 9.67 -20.89 62.71
C SER A 642 11.12 -20.96 62.21
N PRO A 643 11.84 -19.84 62.05
CA PRO A 643 13.25 -19.88 61.66
C PRO A 643 14.08 -20.38 62.86
N GLN A 644 14.76 -21.52 62.69
CA GLN A 644 15.78 -21.96 63.64
C GLN A 644 17.09 -21.22 63.36
N ASP A 645 17.55 -20.48 64.37
CA ASP A 645 18.91 -19.96 64.47
C ASP A 645 19.91 -21.12 64.51
N ASN A 646 20.87 -21.10 63.58
CA ASN A 646 21.95 -22.08 63.51
C ASN A 646 23.13 -21.57 64.36
N PRO A 647 23.57 -22.28 65.41
CA PRO A 647 24.74 -21.85 66.18
C PRO A 647 26.03 -22.15 65.41
N ARG A 648 26.95 -21.19 65.45
CA ARG A 648 28.36 -21.39 65.10
C ARG A 648 28.95 -22.50 65.98
N ASP A 649 29.70 -23.41 65.37
CA ASP A 649 30.77 -24.10 66.07
C ASP A 649 31.95 -24.37 65.12
N ASP A 650 33.12 -24.19 65.70
CA ASP A 650 34.41 -23.96 65.11
C ASP A 650 35.09 -25.25 64.61
N GLY A 651 36.08 -25.12 63.72
CA GLY A 651 36.95 -26.23 63.31
C GLY A 651 37.71 -26.87 64.48
N PRO A 652 38.51 -27.94 64.25
CA PRO A 652 39.77 -27.75 63.51
C PRO A 652 40.28 -28.97 62.70
N GLY A 653 41.18 -28.69 61.75
CA GLY A 653 42.47 -29.39 61.69
C GLY A 653 42.64 -30.63 60.80
N MET A 654 43.39 -30.43 59.71
CA MET A 654 44.56 -31.23 59.28
C MET A 654 44.39 -32.72 58.94
N ALA A 655 44.49 -33.06 57.65
CA ALA A 655 45.71 -33.60 57.03
C ALA A 655 45.58 -33.58 55.50
#